data_AF-A0A9D5ZC37-F1
#
_entry.id   AF-A0A9D5ZC37-F1
#
_cell.length_a   1.000
_cell.length_b   1.000
_cell.length_c   1.000
_cell.angle_alpha   90.00
_cell.angle_beta   90.00
_cell.angle_gamma   90.00
#
_symmetry.space_group_name_H-M   'P 1'
#
loop_
_entity.id
_entity.type
_entity.pdbx_description
1 polymer ?
#
loop_
_entity_poly.entity_id
_entity_poly.type
_entity_poly.pdbx_seq_one_letter_code
_entity_poly.pdbx_strand_id
1 'polypeptide(L)'
;MSSTQFTDALPAGSKILWFEILKVLGKGGFGITYLGRDTNQDQLVAVKEYLPSTFASRTEDRQVHPNSPACKDKFEWGLKRFLKEAQTLARFRHPAIVRVVSFFRDANTAYMVMEYVEGEGLDALLKRKKTLTEEEVRKLLPPLLDGLEVLHNTNFIHRDLKPPNILIRQDGTPVILDFGSARQSVGDDMTSLLSLGYSPFEQYDSSGERQGPWSDIYAMGGVVYRCISGRKPADAAMRIAARLRNDADPMKAAVEMGRGRYSPQFLEAVDKALEVLETDRPQSIKEWRALLGIESMTTPGFSAKKMLNRGTANPQEEGQQPEVKRKKSSWRSFIASINEFSTPGAVAPEPSASASVPATASAPSPVPATASVPLSEKVQGSASLVLEHKKDSASTLLPTVPPVPRKNDTPKMLVESLTRSEFVQIVGGTFKMGSEANEKGRKEDEGPVHAITLNRFWLGRTPVTWQTWNRIMGDFPKGVFSPDLAQHPVERVSWNMVQKFLERLNKYSKGKKNFRLPTEAEWEYAVRAGTQTPFPFAGEGESLGDHAWIKSNSDEKTHPVAEKLPNPWGLFDMMGNVWEWMADGYDPGFYQSSPASNPRGPDTLEKKSLRGGCWRSLLRECRCANRMSASGKLVSNMVGFRLILEKPAGDTQ
;
A
#
# COMPACT_ATOMS: atom_id res chain seq x y z
N MET A 1 41.45 0.09 -15.00
CA MET A 1 40.30 -0.85 -15.03
C MET A 1 39.65 -0.80 -13.65
N SER A 2 38.46 -0.19 -13.54
CA SER A 2 37.78 -0.02 -12.25
C SER A 2 37.16 -1.37 -11.84
N SER A 3 37.78 -2.08 -10.90
CA SER A 3 37.17 -3.25 -10.27
C SER A 3 36.08 -2.76 -9.33
N THR A 4 34.82 -2.91 -9.74
CA THR A 4 33.68 -2.70 -8.84
C THR A 4 33.80 -3.71 -7.70
N GLN A 5 34.29 -3.29 -6.53
CA GLN A 5 34.39 -4.15 -5.36
C GLN A 5 32.97 -4.43 -4.85
N PHE A 6 32.49 -5.64 -5.09
CA PHE A 6 31.27 -6.13 -4.48
C PHE A 6 31.59 -6.58 -3.05
N THR A 7 31.47 -5.69 -2.07
CA THR A 7 31.85 -5.93 -0.66
C THR A 7 31.16 -7.14 -0.04
N ASP A 8 29.92 -7.43 -0.44
CA ASP A 8 29.13 -8.55 0.10
C ASP A 8 29.24 -9.85 -0.74
N ALA A 9 29.98 -9.82 -1.85
CA ALA A 9 30.10 -10.97 -2.74
C ALA A 9 31.16 -11.96 -2.26
N LEU A 10 30.91 -13.24 -2.47
CA LEU A 10 31.95 -14.25 -2.31
C LEU A 10 33.10 -13.99 -3.31
N PRO A 11 34.36 -13.97 -2.83
CA PRO A 11 35.51 -13.77 -3.71
C PRO A 11 35.73 -14.97 -4.64
N ALA A 12 36.40 -14.73 -5.77
CA ALA A 12 36.84 -15.80 -6.66
C ALA A 12 37.71 -16.83 -5.90
N GLY A 13 37.52 -18.11 -6.20
CA GLY A 13 38.10 -19.24 -5.48
C GLY A 13 37.32 -19.69 -4.24
N SER A 14 36.27 -18.96 -3.83
CA SER A 14 35.41 -19.42 -2.73
C SER A 14 34.73 -20.74 -3.09
N LYS A 15 34.68 -21.66 -2.13
CA LYS A 15 34.00 -22.95 -2.28
C LYS A 15 32.69 -22.95 -1.50
N ILE A 16 31.63 -23.38 -2.16
CA ILE A 16 30.32 -23.63 -1.56
C ILE A 16 29.99 -25.08 -1.87
N LEU A 17 30.11 -25.95 -0.88
CA LEU A 17 30.16 -27.40 -1.10
C LEU A 17 31.25 -27.74 -2.14
N TRP A 18 30.90 -28.39 -3.25
CA TRP A 18 31.81 -28.73 -4.36
C TRP A 18 31.74 -27.73 -5.53
N PHE A 19 31.08 -26.58 -5.37
CA PHE A 19 31.07 -25.51 -6.36
C PHE A 19 32.14 -24.48 -6.04
N GLU A 20 33.00 -24.18 -7.02
CA GLU A 20 34.01 -23.13 -6.91
C GLU A 20 33.52 -21.86 -7.61
N ILE A 21 33.48 -20.73 -6.92
CA ILE A 21 33.10 -19.43 -7.46
C ILE A 21 34.25 -18.87 -8.30
N LEU A 22 33.99 -18.58 -9.58
CA LEU A 22 34.99 -18.04 -10.50
C LEU A 22 34.91 -16.52 -10.61
N LYS A 23 33.71 -15.96 -10.76
CA LYS A 23 33.48 -14.51 -10.82
C LYS A 23 32.02 -14.14 -10.54
N VAL A 24 31.78 -12.88 -10.22
CA VAL A 24 30.42 -12.31 -10.17
C VAL A 24 29.90 -12.07 -11.59
N LEU A 25 28.71 -12.56 -11.90
CA LEU A 25 27.98 -12.29 -13.15
C LEU A 25 27.04 -11.08 -13.00
N GLY A 26 26.46 -10.88 -11.82
CA GLY A 26 25.62 -9.72 -11.54
C GLY A 26 25.18 -9.64 -10.07
N LYS A 27 24.85 -8.42 -9.62
CA LYS A 27 24.24 -8.16 -8.30
C LYS A 27 22.90 -7.47 -8.52
N GLY A 28 21.85 -8.02 -7.91
CA GLY A 28 20.52 -7.42 -7.85
C GLY A 28 20.12 -7.13 -6.40
N GLY A 29 18.97 -6.47 -6.19
CA GLY A 29 18.48 -6.12 -4.84
C GLY A 29 18.11 -7.32 -3.96
N PHE A 30 18.10 -8.54 -4.52
CA PHE A 30 17.65 -9.77 -3.86
C PHE A 30 18.70 -10.88 -3.80
N GLY A 31 19.86 -10.66 -4.43
CA GLY A 31 20.84 -11.72 -4.56
C GLY A 31 21.99 -11.38 -5.48
N ILE A 32 22.98 -12.26 -5.46
CA ILE A 32 24.16 -12.19 -6.30
C ILE A 32 24.19 -13.45 -7.17
N THR A 33 24.46 -13.27 -8.46
CA THR A 33 24.66 -14.36 -9.40
C THR A 33 26.15 -14.46 -9.72
N TYR A 34 26.69 -15.66 -9.59
CA TYR A 34 28.09 -16.00 -9.81
C TYR A 34 28.22 -16.96 -10.99
N LEU A 35 29.34 -16.88 -11.70
CA LEU A 35 29.85 -17.99 -12.50
C LEU A 35 30.63 -18.89 -11.55
N GLY A 36 30.32 -20.17 -11.55
CA GLY A 36 31.04 -21.18 -10.80
C GLY A 36 31.41 -22.39 -11.65
N ARG A 37 32.19 -23.28 -11.06
CA ARG A 37 32.55 -24.59 -11.61
C ARG A 37 32.05 -25.68 -10.66
N ASP A 38 31.25 -26.60 -11.17
CA ASP A 38 30.98 -27.87 -10.48
C ASP A 38 32.25 -28.72 -10.57
N THR A 39 32.96 -28.88 -9.45
CA THR A 39 34.24 -29.62 -9.43
C THR A 39 34.07 -31.13 -9.56
N ASN A 40 32.85 -31.67 -9.36
CA ASN A 40 32.58 -33.10 -9.53
C ASN A 40 32.27 -33.45 -10.99
N GLN A 41 31.56 -32.57 -11.69
CA GLN A 41 31.17 -32.78 -13.09
C GLN A 41 32.09 -32.10 -14.09
N ASP A 42 32.99 -31.25 -13.59
CA ASP A 42 33.86 -30.39 -14.37
C ASP A 42 33.11 -29.48 -15.37
N GLN A 43 32.03 -28.84 -14.90
CA GLN A 43 31.15 -28.02 -15.74
C GLN A 43 30.96 -26.62 -15.16
N LEU A 44 30.85 -25.63 -16.06
CA LEU A 44 30.48 -24.27 -15.68
C LEU A 44 29.00 -24.21 -15.30
N VAL A 45 28.71 -23.47 -14.23
CA VAL A 45 27.36 -23.28 -13.69
C VAL A 45 27.14 -21.82 -13.32
N ALA A 46 25.90 -21.37 -13.36
CA ALA A 46 25.50 -20.10 -12.76
C ALA A 46 24.94 -20.36 -11.36
N VAL A 47 25.52 -19.73 -10.34
CA VAL A 47 25.09 -19.89 -8.94
C VAL A 47 24.44 -18.60 -8.48
N LYS A 48 23.14 -18.64 -8.18
CA LYS A 48 22.41 -17.50 -7.61
C LYS A 48 22.27 -17.68 -6.10
N GLU A 49 22.75 -16.71 -5.35
CA GLU A 49 22.63 -16.64 -3.89
C GLU A 49 21.51 -15.69 -3.49
N TYR A 50 20.71 -16.08 -2.49
CA TYR A 50 19.76 -15.18 -1.85
C TYR A 50 20.51 -14.19 -0.93
N LEU A 51 20.46 -12.91 -1.25
CA LEU A 51 21.11 -11.86 -0.46
C LEU A 51 20.35 -10.55 -0.66
N PRO A 52 19.25 -10.33 0.08
CA PRO A 52 18.46 -9.11 -0.06
C PRO A 52 19.22 -7.92 0.52
N SER A 53 19.84 -7.13 -0.34
CA SER A 53 20.81 -6.10 0.06
C SER A 53 20.22 -4.95 0.89
N THR A 54 18.89 -4.81 0.92
CA THR A 54 18.19 -3.76 1.69
C THR A 54 18.07 -4.09 3.17
N PHE A 55 18.12 -5.37 3.56
CA PHE A 55 17.92 -5.79 4.95
C PHE A 55 18.73 -7.01 5.37
N ALA A 56 19.66 -7.48 4.54
CA ALA A 56 20.66 -8.48 4.89
C ALA A 56 22.03 -8.12 4.32
N SER A 57 23.08 -8.53 5.03
CA SER A 57 24.47 -8.32 4.65
C SER A 57 25.30 -9.56 4.96
N ARG A 58 26.46 -9.67 4.32
CA ARG A 58 27.44 -10.72 4.63
C ARG A 58 28.40 -10.20 5.70
N THR A 59 28.58 -10.98 6.75
CA THR A 59 29.51 -10.68 7.85
C THR A 59 30.89 -11.31 7.60
N GLU A 60 31.87 -10.99 8.45
CA GLU A 60 33.26 -11.46 8.31
C GLU A 60 33.41 -13.00 8.35
N ASP A 61 32.49 -13.68 9.04
CA ASP A 61 32.38 -15.14 9.08
C ASP A 61 31.82 -15.75 7.77
N ARG A 62 31.59 -14.92 6.75
CA ARG A 62 31.05 -15.23 5.43
C ARG A 62 29.59 -15.70 5.43
N GLN A 63 28.90 -15.64 6.56
CA GLN A 63 27.48 -15.92 6.66
C GLN A 63 26.64 -14.69 6.30
N VAL A 64 25.41 -14.95 5.89
CA VAL A 64 24.43 -13.91 5.58
C VAL A 64 23.53 -13.70 6.79
N HIS A 65 23.40 -12.46 7.26
CA HIS A 65 22.56 -12.12 8.40
C HIS A 65 21.59 -10.99 8.08
N PRO A 66 20.37 -11.01 8.64
CA PRO A 66 19.50 -9.86 8.62
C PRO A 66 20.17 -8.69 9.38
N ASN A 67 20.04 -7.47 8.84
CA ASN A 67 20.69 -6.27 9.37
C ASN A 67 20.13 -5.83 10.73
N SER A 68 18.94 -6.31 11.12
CA SER A 68 18.34 -6.06 12.44
C SER A 68 17.39 -7.19 12.84
N PRO A 69 17.07 -7.35 14.14
CA PRO A 69 16.07 -8.32 14.62
C PRO A 69 14.71 -8.16 13.94
N ALA A 70 14.30 -6.91 13.64
CA ALA A 70 13.02 -6.62 12.97
C ALA A 70 12.96 -7.16 11.53
N CYS A 71 14.11 -7.44 10.90
CA CYS A 71 14.17 -7.97 9.54
C CYS A 71 14.23 -9.51 9.49
N LYS A 72 14.32 -10.19 10.64
CA LYS A 72 14.53 -11.64 10.72
C LYS A 72 13.40 -12.43 10.05
N ASP A 73 12.16 -12.16 10.42
CA ASP A 73 11.00 -12.88 9.87
C ASP A 73 10.85 -12.65 8.36
N LYS A 74 11.09 -11.42 7.92
CA LYS A 74 11.11 -11.01 6.51
C LYS A 74 12.18 -11.76 5.71
N PHE A 75 13.39 -11.87 6.25
CA PHE A 75 14.50 -12.62 5.67
C PHE A 75 14.19 -14.11 5.58
N GLU A 76 13.71 -14.73 6.66
CA GLU A 76 13.37 -16.15 6.68
C GLU A 76 12.23 -16.48 5.71
N TRP A 77 11.23 -15.62 5.62
CA TRP A 77 10.13 -15.77 4.66
C TRP A 77 10.64 -15.70 3.21
N GLY A 78 11.47 -14.71 2.88
CA GLY A 78 12.04 -14.57 1.54
C GLY A 78 12.95 -15.73 1.16
N LEU A 79 13.74 -16.22 2.11
CA LEU A 79 14.60 -17.39 1.95
C LEU A 79 13.79 -18.67 1.66
N LYS A 80 12.71 -18.93 2.44
CA LYS A 80 11.79 -20.07 2.21
C LYS A 80 11.19 -20.00 0.81
N ARG A 81 10.82 -18.80 0.36
CA ARG A 81 10.24 -18.59 -0.96
C ARG A 81 11.22 -18.80 -2.10
N PHE A 82 12.45 -18.31 -1.96
CA PHE A 82 13.53 -18.54 -2.92
C PHE A 82 13.77 -20.04 -3.14
N LEU A 83 13.81 -20.83 -2.06
CA LEU A 83 13.95 -22.30 -2.14
C LEU A 83 12.73 -22.98 -2.77
N LYS A 84 11.51 -22.52 -2.46
CA LYS A 84 10.29 -23.07 -3.05
C LYS A 84 10.25 -22.88 -4.56
N GLU A 85 10.73 -21.74 -5.04
CA GLU A 85 10.87 -21.47 -6.46
C GLU A 85 11.94 -22.36 -7.10
N ALA A 86 13.13 -22.46 -6.50
CA ALA A 86 14.19 -23.34 -6.99
C ALA A 86 13.70 -24.79 -7.12
N GLN A 87 12.96 -25.28 -6.13
CA GLN A 87 12.34 -26.61 -6.14
C GLN A 87 11.33 -26.78 -7.27
N THR A 88 10.57 -25.73 -7.58
CA THR A 88 9.58 -25.75 -8.66
C THR A 88 10.30 -25.80 -10.00
N LEU A 89 11.25 -24.88 -10.25
CA LEU A 89 12.05 -24.80 -11.47
C LEU A 89 12.87 -26.06 -11.75
N ALA A 90 13.41 -26.72 -10.72
CA ALA A 90 14.17 -27.97 -10.85
C ALA A 90 13.36 -29.14 -11.45
N ARG A 91 12.02 -29.06 -11.43
CA ARG A 91 11.13 -30.08 -12.01
C ARG A 91 10.93 -29.88 -13.52
N PHE A 92 11.25 -28.72 -14.05
CA PHE A 92 11.00 -28.38 -15.45
C PHE A 92 12.24 -28.58 -16.31
N ARG A 93 11.99 -29.02 -17.55
CA ARG A 93 13.00 -29.05 -18.61
C ARG A 93 12.35 -28.53 -19.88
N HIS A 94 12.84 -27.40 -20.35
CA HIS A 94 12.39 -26.80 -21.60
C HIS A 94 13.57 -26.07 -22.27
N PRO A 95 13.80 -26.18 -23.58
CA PRO A 95 14.95 -25.54 -24.24
C PRO A 95 15.04 -24.02 -24.05
N ALA A 96 13.88 -23.37 -23.89
CA ALA A 96 13.77 -21.93 -23.69
C ALA A 96 13.72 -21.49 -22.21
N ILE A 97 13.87 -22.39 -21.24
CA ILE A 97 13.95 -22.08 -19.81
C ILE A 97 15.27 -22.60 -19.26
N VAL A 98 15.99 -21.78 -18.50
CA VAL A 98 17.24 -22.21 -17.87
C VAL A 98 16.98 -23.38 -16.93
N ARG A 99 17.82 -24.41 -17.01
CA ARG A 99 17.70 -25.59 -16.17
C ARG A 99 18.30 -25.31 -14.80
N VAL A 100 17.50 -25.49 -13.75
CA VAL A 100 18.01 -25.58 -12.38
C VAL A 100 18.58 -26.99 -12.16
N VAL A 101 19.87 -27.04 -11.82
CA VAL A 101 20.62 -28.28 -11.60
C VAL A 101 20.55 -28.71 -10.13
N SER A 102 20.66 -27.76 -9.21
CA SER A 102 20.65 -28.02 -7.76
C SER A 102 20.19 -26.79 -6.99
N PHE A 103 19.77 -26.98 -5.75
CA PHE A 103 19.52 -25.90 -4.79
C PHE A 103 19.74 -26.41 -3.37
N PHE A 104 20.28 -25.56 -2.50
CA PHE A 104 20.61 -25.95 -1.12
C PHE A 104 20.71 -24.72 -0.21
N ARG A 105 20.78 -24.96 1.10
CA ARG A 105 21.08 -23.94 2.12
C ARG A 105 22.50 -24.12 2.61
N ASP A 106 23.22 -23.02 2.73
CA ASP A 106 24.55 -22.95 3.34
C ASP A 106 24.82 -21.49 3.77
N ALA A 107 25.78 -21.25 4.66
CA ALA A 107 26.18 -19.90 5.10
C ALA A 107 25.00 -18.97 5.52
N ASN A 108 23.99 -19.56 6.20
CA ASN A 108 22.74 -18.91 6.61
C ASN A 108 21.90 -18.29 5.46
N THR A 109 22.10 -18.76 4.24
CA THR A 109 21.32 -18.38 3.06
C THR A 109 20.95 -19.59 2.18
N ALA A 110 20.51 -19.36 0.95
CA ALA A 110 20.21 -20.36 -0.05
C ALA A 110 20.89 -20.06 -1.38
N TYR A 111 21.24 -21.14 -2.07
CA TYR A 111 21.87 -21.12 -3.37
C TYR A 111 21.00 -21.90 -4.36
N MET A 112 20.84 -21.34 -5.56
CA MET A 112 20.21 -21.98 -6.71
C MET A 112 21.27 -22.11 -7.81
N VAL A 113 21.61 -23.35 -8.16
CA VAL A 113 22.61 -23.67 -9.18
C VAL A 113 21.89 -23.98 -10.48
N MET A 114 22.25 -23.26 -11.53
CA MET A 114 21.66 -23.32 -12.86
C MET A 114 22.74 -23.66 -13.88
N GLU A 115 22.30 -24.19 -15.02
CA GLU A 115 23.16 -24.33 -16.19
C GLU A 115 23.71 -22.96 -16.60
N TYR A 116 25.02 -22.87 -16.82
CA TYR A 116 25.60 -21.66 -17.41
C TYR A 116 25.33 -21.66 -18.92
N VAL A 117 24.64 -20.63 -19.39
CA VAL A 117 24.31 -20.48 -20.82
C VAL A 117 25.19 -19.41 -21.44
N GLU A 118 25.96 -19.80 -22.46
CA GLU A 118 26.74 -18.87 -23.26
C GLU A 118 25.89 -18.19 -24.34
N GLY A 119 26.08 -16.89 -24.47
CA GLY A 119 25.38 -16.09 -25.48
C GLY A 119 25.32 -14.61 -25.12
N GLU A 120 24.43 -13.90 -25.80
CA GLU A 120 24.23 -12.46 -25.65
C GLU A 120 22.85 -12.17 -25.07
N GLY A 121 22.78 -11.29 -24.06
CA GLY A 121 21.50 -10.80 -23.53
C GLY A 121 20.70 -10.04 -24.59
N LEU A 122 19.37 -10.21 -24.62
CA LEU A 122 18.50 -9.49 -25.54
C LEU A 122 18.59 -7.97 -25.33
N ASP A 123 18.87 -7.50 -24.11
CA ASP A 123 19.13 -6.08 -23.86
C ASP A 123 20.40 -5.56 -24.56
N ALA A 124 21.47 -6.36 -24.61
CA ALA A 124 22.70 -6.03 -25.33
C ALA A 124 22.48 -6.01 -26.85
N LEU A 125 21.75 -7.01 -27.37
CA LEU A 125 21.33 -7.05 -28.77
C LEU A 125 20.51 -5.81 -29.14
N LEU A 126 19.56 -5.40 -28.30
CA LEU A 126 18.71 -4.22 -28.51
C LEU A 126 19.43 -2.88 -28.30
N LYS A 127 20.51 -2.85 -27.51
CA LYS A 127 21.42 -1.68 -27.46
C LYS A 127 22.18 -1.53 -28.76
N ARG A 128 22.66 -2.63 -29.36
CA ARG A 128 23.42 -2.63 -30.62
C ARG A 128 22.52 -2.36 -31.84
N LYS A 129 21.44 -3.12 -32.02
CA LYS A 129 20.56 -3.04 -33.20
C LYS A 129 19.47 -1.97 -33.11
N LYS A 130 19.20 -1.43 -31.91
CA LYS A 130 18.07 -0.55 -31.56
C LYS A 130 16.69 -1.20 -31.70
N THR A 131 16.38 -1.74 -32.88
CA THR A 131 15.14 -2.45 -33.23
C THR A 131 15.45 -3.77 -33.92
N LEU A 132 14.50 -4.70 -33.92
CA LEU A 132 14.56 -5.95 -34.70
C LEU A 132 13.57 -5.90 -35.87
N THR A 133 13.69 -6.83 -36.82
CA THR A 133 12.68 -7.06 -37.86
C THR A 133 11.57 -8.00 -37.36
N GLU A 134 10.44 -8.08 -38.06
CA GLU A 134 9.41 -9.07 -37.73
C GLU A 134 9.93 -10.50 -37.82
N GLU A 135 10.74 -10.82 -38.82
CA GLU A 135 11.34 -12.15 -38.98
C GLU A 135 12.23 -12.52 -37.80
N GLU A 136 13.08 -11.59 -37.34
CA GLU A 136 13.92 -11.80 -36.16
C GLU A 136 13.08 -12.04 -34.91
N VAL A 137 12.03 -11.24 -34.68
CA VAL A 137 11.14 -11.43 -33.53
C VAL A 137 10.37 -12.75 -33.63
N ARG A 138 9.93 -13.15 -34.83
CA ARG A 138 9.23 -14.42 -35.07
C ARG A 138 10.12 -15.65 -34.91
N LYS A 139 11.44 -15.52 -34.97
CA LYS A 139 12.38 -16.59 -34.59
C LYS A 139 12.54 -16.72 -33.07
N LEU A 140 12.46 -15.59 -32.35
CA LEU A 140 12.66 -15.56 -30.90
C LEU A 140 11.40 -15.89 -30.10
N LEU A 141 10.25 -15.40 -30.54
CA LEU A 141 9.02 -15.41 -29.75
C LEU A 141 8.42 -16.82 -29.54
N PRO A 142 8.30 -17.70 -30.56
CA PRO A 142 7.63 -18.99 -30.37
C PRO A 142 8.28 -19.87 -29.29
N PRO A 143 9.61 -20.09 -29.25
CA PRO A 143 10.23 -20.88 -28.19
C PRO A 143 10.03 -20.29 -26.78
N LEU A 144 10.02 -18.97 -26.67
CA LEU A 144 9.75 -18.27 -25.40
C LEU A 144 8.30 -18.50 -24.93
N LEU A 145 7.34 -18.41 -25.86
CA LEU A 145 5.94 -18.69 -25.55
C LEU A 145 5.73 -20.16 -25.15
N ASP A 146 6.37 -21.11 -25.83
CA ASP A 146 6.31 -22.53 -25.46
C ASP A 146 6.83 -22.76 -24.03
N GLY A 147 7.93 -22.10 -23.65
CA GLY A 147 8.45 -22.15 -22.29
C GLY A 147 7.46 -21.61 -21.26
N LEU A 148 6.90 -20.43 -21.51
CA LEU A 148 5.93 -19.80 -20.61
C LEU A 148 4.66 -20.63 -20.46
N GLU A 149 4.15 -21.22 -21.54
CA GLU A 149 2.96 -22.06 -21.50
C GLU A 149 3.16 -23.30 -20.61
N VAL A 150 4.32 -23.94 -20.69
CA VAL A 150 4.67 -25.08 -19.81
C VAL A 150 4.65 -24.68 -18.33
N LEU A 151 5.15 -23.49 -18.00
CA LEU A 151 5.13 -22.98 -16.61
C LEU A 151 3.70 -22.67 -16.15
N HIS A 152 2.94 -21.96 -16.98
CA HIS A 152 1.58 -21.53 -16.69
C HIS A 152 0.66 -22.72 -16.44
N ASN A 153 0.85 -23.83 -17.16
CA ASN A 153 0.13 -25.09 -16.95
C ASN A 153 0.37 -25.75 -15.58
N THR A 154 1.34 -25.24 -14.80
CA THR A 154 1.61 -25.69 -13.42
C THR A 154 1.26 -24.64 -12.37
N ASN A 155 0.46 -23.63 -12.76
CA ASN A 155 0.13 -22.47 -11.93
C ASN A 155 1.36 -21.68 -11.46
N PHE A 156 2.44 -21.73 -12.24
CA PHE A 156 3.67 -20.99 -11.98
C PHE A 156 3.83 -19.87 -13.01
N ILE A 157 4.09 -18.64 -12.54
CA ILE A 157 4.29 -17.45 -13.38
C ILE A 157 5.66 -16.82 -13.10
N HIS A 158 6.29 -16.25 -14.13
CA HIS A 158 7.67 -15.78 -14.11
C HIS A 158 7.86 -14.46 -13.33
N ARG A 159 6.96 -13.48 -13.52
CA ARG A 159 6.89 -12.19 -12.80
C ARG A 159 8.01 -11.16 -13.05
N ASP A 160 9.12 -11.53 -13.69
CA ASP A 160 10.16 -10.57 -14.09
C ASP A 160 10.64 -10.72 -15.54
N LEU A 161 9.73 -10.85 -16.50
CA LEU A 161 10.16 -10.90 -17.91
C LEU A 161 10.60 -9.51 -18.38
N LYS A 162 11.82 -9.43 -18.91
CA LYS A 162 12.44 -8.23 -19.47
C LYS A 162 13.64 -8.62 -20.34
N PRO A 163 14.13 -7.72 -21.22
CA PRO A 163 15.24 -8.05 -22.11
C PRO A 163 16.52 -8.57 -21.41
N PRO A 164 16.94 -8.05 -20.23
CA PRO A 164 18.10 -8.60 -19.52
C PRO A 164 17.95 -10.05 -19.03
N ASN A 165 16.72 -10.55 -18.92
CA ASN A 165 16.43 -11.90 -18.42
C ASN A 165 16.23 -12.92 -19.55
N ILE A 166 16.44 -12.50 -20.80
CA ILE A 166 16.37 -13.34 -22.00
C ILE A 166 17.74 -13.32 -22.65
N LEU A 167 18.35 -14.49 -22.81
CA LEU A 167 19.66 -14.66 -23.44
C LEU A 167 19.50 -15.40 -24.77
N ILE A 168 20.23 -14.93 -25.78
CA ILE A 168 20.26 -15.51 -27.12
C ILE A 168 21.57 -16.29 -27.25
N ARG A 169 21.45 -17.61 -27.41
CA ARG A 169 22.60 -18.51 -27.61
C ARG A 169 23.28 -18.23 -28.95
N GLN A 170 24.48 -18.77 -29.12
CA GLN A 170 25.24 -18.65 -30.36
C GLN A 170 24.51 -19.23 -31.58
N ASP A 171 23.68 -20.25 -31.38
CA ASP A 171 22.82 -20.86 -32.42
C ASP A 171 21.55 -20.03 -32.74
N GLY A 172 21.37 -18.88 -32.07
CA GLY A 172 20.22 -17.99 -32.22
C GLY A 172 19.00 -18.37 -31.38
N THR A 173 19.04 -19.46 -30.63
CA THR A 173 17.90 -19.87 -29.79
C THR A 173 17.82 -19.06 -28.49
N PRO A 174 16.62 -18.66 -28.04
CA PRO A 174 16.46 -17.90 -26.81
C PRO A 174 16.34 -18.80 -25.57
N VAL A 175 16.74 -18.27 -24.41
CA VAL A 175 16.51 -18.87 -23.10
C VAL A 175 16.12 -17.82 -22.07
N ILE A 176 15.19 -18.17 -21.18
CA ILE A 176 14.77 -17.37 -20.03
C ILE A 176 15.61 -17.76 -18.82
N LEU A 177 16.27 -16.80 -18.18
CA LEU A 177 17.21 -17.05 -17.07
C LEU A 177 16.59 -16.81 -15.69
N ASP A 178 16.11 -15.59 -15.41
CA ASP A 178 15.89 -15.12 -14.04
C ASP A 178 14.41 -15.00 -13.66
N PHE A 179 13.92 -15.99 -12.93
CA PHE A 179 12.58 -16.01 -12.35
C PHE A 179 12.54 -15.14 -11.08
N GLY A 180 11.46 -14.38 -10.87
CA GLY A 180 11.31 -13.34 -9.84
C GLY A 180 11.24 -13.84 -8.38
N SER A 181 12.17 -14.71 -7.98
CA SER A 181 12.17 -15.61 -6.82
C SER A 181 11.95 -15.02 -5.45
N ALA A 182 12.27 -13.73 -5.28
CA ALA A 182 12.28 -13.08 -3.98
C ALA A 182 11.40 -11.83 -3.90
N ARG A 183 10.74 -11.43 -4.99
CA ARG A 183 10.11 -10.10 -5.08
C ARG A 183 8.88 -9.89 -4.23
N GLN A 184 8.19 -10.96 -3.85
CA GLN A 184 6.99 -10.84 -3.00
C GLN A 184 7.32 -10.71 -1.50
N SER A 185 8.60 -10.65 -1.10
CA SER A 185 9.04 -10.73 0.32
C SER A 185 9.29 -9.39 1.01
N VAL A 186 9.10 -8.25 0.35
CA VAL A 186 9.68 -6.99 0.83
C VAL A 186 8.62 -5.91 1.02
N GLY A 187 8.03 -5.88 2.21
CA GLY A 187 6.95 -4.99 2.60
C GLY A 187 7.30 -3.54 2.96
N ASP A 188 8.37 -2.91 2.45
CA ASP A 188 8.63 -1.49 2.76
C ASP A 188 9.16 -0.61 1.61
N ASP A 189 9.57 -1.18 0.48
CA ASP A 189 10.18 -0.39 -0.61
C ASP A 189 9.88 -0.97 -2.01
N MET A 190 8.60 -0.93 -2.39
CA MET A 190 8.07 -1.60 -3.60
C MET A 190 8.60 -1.04 -4.93
N THR A 191 9.06 0.22 -4.96
CA THR A 191 9.56 0.91 -6.16
C THR A 191 10.90 0.38 -6.66
N SER A 192 11.72 -0.22 -5.80
CA SER A 192 13.02 -0.79 -6.15
C SER A 192 12.93 -2.23 -6.71
N LEU A 193 11.76 -2.87 -6.61
CA LEU A 193 11.53 -4.28 -6.95
C LEU A 193 10.85 -4.46 -8.31
N LEU A 194 10.32 -3.38 -8.88
CA LEU A 194 9.55 -3.42 -10.12
C LEU A 194 10.43 -3.03 -11.31
N SER A 195 10.36 -3.86 -12.36
CA SER A 195 10.98 -3.54 -13.64
C SER A 195 10.06 -2.56 -14.36
N LEU A 196 10.12 -1.27 -13.98
CA LEU A 196 9.27 -0.19 -14.52
C LEU A 196 9.09 -0.35 -16.03
N GLY A 197 7.88 -0.25 -16.55
CA GLY A 197 7.55 -0.47 -17.99
C GLY A 197 7.41 -1.94 -18.45
N TYR A 198 7.93 -2.92 -17.73
CA TYR A 198 7.68 -4.35 -18.03
C TYR A 198 6.75 -5.00 -17.00
N SER A 199 6.68 -4.46 -15.78
CA SER A 199 5.74 -4.91 -14.76
C SER A 199 4.33 -4.38 -15.02
N PRO A 200 3.33 -5.25 -15.23
CA PRO A 200 1.94 -4.83 -15.35
C PRO A 200 1.38 -4.32 -14.01
N PHE A 201 0.25 -3.62 -14.07
CA PHE A 201 -0.30 -2.91 -12.92
C PHE A 201 -0.71 -3.79 -11.74
N GLU A 202 -1.17 -5.02 -11.99
CA GLU A 202 -1.54 -5.98 -10.94
C GLU A 202 -0.32 -6.50 -10.17
N GLN A 203 0.91 -6.32 -10.65
CA GLN A 203 2.12 -6.61 -9.86
C GLN A 203 2.43 -5.53 -8.81
N TYR A 204 1.78 -4.37 -8.89
CA TYR A 204 1.87 -3.32 -7.87
C TYR A 204 0.92 -3.60 -6.68
N ASP A 205 0.09 -4.65 -6.77
CA ASP A 205 -0.76 -5.14 -5.68
C ASP A 205 0.04 -6.12 -4.80
N SER A 206 0.08 -5.86 -3.49
CA SER A 206 0.84 -6.64 -2.51
C SER A 206 0.21 -8.01 -2.20
N SER A 207 -1.06 -8.25 -2.56
CA SER A 207 -1.75 -9.53 -2.32
C SER A 207 -1.24 -10.66 -3.22
N GLY A 208 -0.79 -10.34 -4.44
CA GLY A 208 -0.41 -11.32 -5.46
C GLY A 208 -1.58 -12.15 -6.02
N GLU A 209 -2.81 -11.94 -5.54
CA GLU A 209 -4.01 -12.74 -5.86
C GLU A 209 -4.56 -12.48 -7.26
N ARG A 210 -4.22 -11.34 -7.85
CA ARG A 210 -4.66 -10.94 -9.21
C ARG A 210 -3.62 -11.23 -10.30
N GLN A 211 -2.49 -11.83 -9.95
CA GLN A 211 -1.45 -12.19 -10.90
C GLN A 211 -1.76 -13.54 -11.54
N GLY A 212 -1.55 -13.65 -12.84
CA GLY A 212 -1.78 -14.88 -13.60
C GLY A 212 -0.97 -14.90 -14.90
N PRO A 213 -1.24 -15.85 -15.80
CA PRO A 213 -0.61 -15.93 -17.12
C PRO A 213 -0.60 -14.58 -17.88
N TRP A 214 -1.68 -13.80 -17.77
CA TRP A 214 -1.82 -12.46 -18.34
C TRP A 214 -0.78 -11.45 -17.85
N SER A 215 -0.17 -11.66 -16.68
CA SER A 215 0.89 -10.80 -16.16
C SER A 215 2.21 -11.03 -16.91
N ASP A 216 2.55 -12.29 -17.18
CA ASP A 216 3.73 -12.62 -18.01
C ASP A 216 3.49 -12.26 -19.48
N ILE A 217 2.25 -12.37 -19.97
CA ILE A 217 1.86 -11.94 -21.32
C ILE A 217 2.08 -10.44 -21.50
N TYR A 218 1.70 -9.61 -20.52
CA TYR A 218 1.99 -8.17 -20.58
C TYR A 218 3.49 -7.89 -20.61
N ALA A 219 4.26 -8.55 -19.74
CA ALA A 219 5.70 -8.34 -19.66
C ALA A 219 6.41 -8.77 -20.96
N MET A 220 6.01 -9.91 -21.54
CA MET A 220 6.50 -10.36 -22.85
C MET A 220 6.03 -9.43 -23.98
N GLY A 221 4.80 -8.93 -23.93
CA GLY A 221 4.31 -7.88 -24.84
C GLY A 221 5.19 -6.62 -24.78
N GLY A 222 5.62 -6.23 -23.58
CA GLY A 222 6.56 -5.14 -23.37
C GLY A 222 7.96 -5.41 -23.95
N VAL A 223 8.44 -6.66 -23.87
CA VAL A 223 9.69 -7.09 -24.53
C VAL A 223 9.56 -6.96 -26.05
N VAL A 224 8.49 -7.49 -26.63
CA VAL A 224 8.24 -7.43 -28.08
C VAL A 224 8.07 -5.98 -28.54
N TYR A 225 7.34 -5.15 -27.78
CA TYR A 225 7.22 -3.72 -28.04
C TYR A 225 8.58 -3.02 -28.04
N ARG A 226 9.49 -3.37 -27.11
CA ARG A 226 10.85 -2.82 -27.10
C ARG A 226 11.63 -3.21 -28.35
N CYS A 227 11.44 -4.43 -28.88
CA CYS A 227 12.03 -4.88 -30.14
C CYS A 227 11.51 -4.07 -31.34
N ILE A 228 10.20 -3.79 -31.37
CA ILE A 228 9.54 -3.05 -32.46
C ILE A 228 9.93 -1.56 -32.45
N SER A 229 9.76 -0.92 -31.29
CA SER A 229 9.75 0.55 -31.14
C SER A 229 11.11 1.17 -30.91
N GLY A 230 12.10 0.38 -30.48
CA GLY A 230 13.38 0.91 -30.06
C GLY A 230 13.35 1.56 -28.67
N ARG A 231 12.19 1.61 -28.02
CA ARG A 231 11.97 2.34 -26.77
C ARG A 231 11.39 1.44 -25.70
N LYS A 232 11.75 1.73 -24.45
CA LYS A 232 11.19 1.05 -23.29
C LYS A 232 9.68 1.39 -23.22
N PRO A 233 8.79 0.41 -22.92
CA PRO A 233 7.37 0.71 -22.73
C PRO A 233 7.16 1.73 -21.61
N ALA A 234 6.08 2.52 -21.71
CA ALA A 234 5.72 3.44 -20.63
C ALA A 234 5.26 2.64 -19.40
N ASP A 235 5.47 3.22 -18.21
CA ASP A 235 5.15 2.55 -16.97
C ASP A 235 3.63 2.29 -16.82
N ALA A 236 3.24 1.08 -16.41
CA ALA A 236 1.85 0.70 -16.28
C ALA A 236 1.06 1.63 -15.33
N ALA A 237 1.68 2.11 -14.24
CA ALA A 237 1.05 3.06 -13.34
C ALA A 237 0.86 4.44 -14.00
N MET A 238 1.79 4.88 -14.84
CA MET A 238 1.63 6.11 -15.63
C MET A 238 0.52 5.99 -16.68
N ARG A 239 0.43 4.84 -17.36
CA ARG A 239 -0.63 4.57 -18.34
C ARG A 239 -2.01 4.57 -17.68
N ILE A 240 -2.12 4.02 -16.46
CA ILE A 240 -3.35 4.09 -15.66
C ILE A 240 -3.65 5.49 -15.19
N ALA A 241 -2.64 6.21 -14.70
CA ALA A 241 -2.83 7.59 -14.27
C ALA A 241 -3.34 8.47 -15.42
N ALA A 242 -2.83 8.28 -16.64
CA ALA A 242 -3.34 8.96 -17.83
C ALA A 242 -4.79 8.57 -18.14
N ARG A 243 -5.11 7.27 -18.16
CA ARG A 243 -6.49 6.77 -18.37
C ARG A 243 -7.48 7.30 -17.32
N LEU A 244 -7.07 7.40 -16.06
CA LEU A 244 -7.88 7.96 -14.96
C LEU A 244 -8.09 9.47 -15.08
N ARG A 245 -7.12 10.19 -15.63
CA ARG A 245 -7.24 11.63 -15.93
C ARG A 245 -7.94 11.91 -17.27
N ASN A 246 -8.30 10.87 -18.02
CA ASN A 246 -8.77 10.97 -19.41
C ASN A 246 -7.76 11.69 -20.32
N ASP A 247 -6.47 11.59 -19.98
CA ASP A 247 -5.36 12.02 -20.82
C ASP A 247 -5.07 10.94 -21.88
N ALA A 248 -4.34 11.32 -22.93
CA ALA A 248 -3.80 10.35 -23.88
C ALA A 248 -2.86 9.36 -23.18
N ASP A 249 -2.94 8.07 -23.56
CA ASP A 249 -2.00 7.06 -23.07
C ASP A 249 -0.56 7.51 -23.43
N PRO A 250 0.36 7.64 -22.45
CA PRO A 250 1.74 8.05 -22.70
C PRO A 250 2.52 7.03 -23.55
N MET A 251 2.00 5.82 -23.71
CA MET A 251 2.54 4.78 -24.58
C MET A 251 1.86 4.83 -25.95
N LYS A 252 2.66 5.12 -26.99
CA LYS A 252 2.21 4.94 -28.38
C LYS A 252 1.97 3.46 -28.67
N ALA A 253 0.89 3.15 -29.38
CA ALA A 253 0.55 1.78 -29.76
C ALA A 253 1.63 1.14 -30.66
N ALA A 254 1.79 -0.17 -30.57
CA ALA A 254 2.66 -0.97 -31.42
C ALA A 254 2.26 -0.83 -32.90
N VAL A 255 0.96 -0.80 -33.23
CA VAL A 255 0.49 -0.52 -34.60
C VAL A 255 1.00 0.80 -35.16
N GLU A 256 1.16 1.83 -34.33
CA GLU A 256 1.75 3.10 -34.75
C GLU A 256 3.27 2.96 -34.92
N MET A 257 3.94 2.40 -33.92
CA MET A 257 5.41 2.33 -33.88
C MET A 257 5.99 1.37 -34.94
N GLY A 258 5.28 0.30 -35.28
CA GLY A 258 5.69 -0.75 -36.21
C GLY A 258 5.16 -0.60 -37.64
N ARG A 259 4.36 0.43 -37.92
CA ARG A 259 3.69 0.62 -39.21
C ARG A 259 4.67 0.49 -40.39
N GLY A 260 4.33 -0.35 -41.37
CA GLY A 260 5.13 -0.59 -42.57
C GLY A 260 6.36 -1.49 -42.39
N ARG A 261 6.71 -1.89 -41.16
CA ARG A 261 7.81 -2.82 -40.85
C ARG A 261 7.35 -4.16 -40.30
N TYR A 262 6.12 -4.20 -39.77
CA TYR A 262 5.48 -5.37 -39.19
C TYR A 262 4.07 -5.52 -39.76
N SER A 263 3.58 -6.75 -39.81
CA SER A 263 2.21 -7.09 -40.20
C SER A 263 1.20 -6.50 -39.21
N PRO A 264 0.06 -5.96 -39.69
CA PRO A 264 -0.96 -5.36 -38.81
C PRO A 264 -1.44 -6.32 -37.72
N GLN A 265 -1.73 -7.58 -38.09
CA GLN A 265 -2.16 -8.61 -37.16
C GLN A 265 -1.16 -8.80 -36.00
N PHE A 266 0.14 -8.86 -36.30
CA PHE A 266 1.16 -9.04 -35.27
C PHE A 266 1.21 -7.84 -34.30
N LEU A 267 1.11 -6.62 -34.83
CA LEU A 267 1.13 -5.41 -34.02
C LEU A 267 -0.12 -5.29 -33.14
N GLU A 268 -1.30 -5.57 -33.67
CA GLU A 268 -2.56 -5.56 -32.92
C GLU A 268 -2.54 -6.59 -31.77
N ALA A 269 -1.96 -7.77 -32.00
CA ALA A 269 -1.79 -8.78 -30.95
C ALA A 269 -0.81 -8.32 -29.85
N VAL A 270 0.23 -7.56 -30.20
CA VAL A 270 1.15 -6.96 -29.22
C VAL A 270 0.44 -5.88 -28.39
N ASP A 271 -0.35 -5.02 -29.03
CA ASP A 271 -1.15 -4.01 -28.33
C ASP A 271 -2.18 -4.66 -27.40
N LYS A 272 -2.81 -5.76 -27.83
CA LYS A 272 -3.75 -6.52 -27.00
C LYS A 272 -3.10 -7.11 -25.74
N ALA A 273 -1.86 -7.61 -25.84
CA ALA A 273 -1.10 -8.05 -24.67
C ALA A 273 -0.71 -6.90 -23.73
N LEU A 274 -0.56 -5.70 -24.27
CA LEU A 274 -0.21 -4.48 -23.54
C LEU A 274 -1.42 -3.68 -23.04
N GLU A 275 -2.62 -4.28 -23.09
CA GLU A 275 -3.78 -3.70 -22.44
C GLU A 275 -3.52 -3.48 -20.95
N VAL A 276 -4.00 -2.36 -20.45
CA VAL A 276 -3.64 -1.91 -19.11
C VAL A 276 -4.35 -2.74 -18.03
N LEU A 277 -5.62 -3.06 -18.24
CA LEU A 277 -6.41 -3.92 -17.37
C LEU A 277 -6.16 -5.39 -17.73
N GLU A 278 -5.96 -6.22 -16.72
CA GLU A 278 -5.68 -7.65 -16.87
C GLU A 278 -6.81 -8.42 -17.58
N THR A 279 -8.05 -7.98 -17.40
CA THR A 279 -9.25 -8.59 -18.01
C THR A 279 -9.33 -8.36 -19.51
N ASP A 280 -8.66 -7.32 -20.01
CA ASP A 280 -8.69 -6.93 -21.42
C ASP A 280 -7.56 -7.60 -22.23
N ARG A 281 -6.65 -8.31 -21.56
CA ARG A 281 -5.53 -9.03 -22.18
C ARG A 281 -5.93 -10.46 -22.55
N PRO A 282 -5.15 -11.14 -23.41
CA PRO A 282 -5.25 -12.59 -23.56
C PRO A 282 -5.00 -13.28 -22.22
N GLN A 283 -5.85 -14.22 -21.85
CA GLN A 283 -5.81 -14.91 -20.55
C GLN A 283 -4.89 -16.13 -20.55
N SER A 284 -4.39 -16.55 -21.72
CA SER A 284 -3.46 -17.67 -21.87
C SER A 284 -2.49 -17.47 -23.03
N ILE A 285 -1.35 -18.19 -23.00
CA ILE A 285 -0.37 -18.17 -24.11
C ILE A 285 -1.00 -18.68 -25.40
N LYS A 286 -1.84 -19.73 -25.32
CA LYS A 286 -2.61 -20.26 -26.46
C LYS A 286 -3.46 -19.18 -27.13
N GLU A 287 -4.18 -18.38 -26.34
CA GLU A 287 -5.02 -17.29 -26.86
C GLU A 287 -4.17 -16.21 -27.53
N TRP A 288 -3.09 -15.77 -26.86
CA TRP A 288 -2.23 -14.74 -27.42
C TRP A 288 -1.53 -15.17 -28.71
N ARG A 289 -1.11 -16.44 -28.77
CA ARG A 289 -0.49 -17.06 -29.94
C ARG A 289 -1.41 -17.07 -31.16
N ALA A 290 -2.71 -17.35 -30.96
CA ALA A 290 -3.70 -17.28 -32.02
C ALA A 290 -3.82 -15.86 -32.59
N LEU A 291 -3.80 -14.84 -31.72
CA LEU A 291 -3.82 -13.43 -32.16
C LEU A 291 -2.55 -13.07 -32.96
N LEU A 292 -1.38 -13.53 -32.53
CA LEU A 292 -0.09 -13.27 -33.18
C LEU A 292 0.04 -13.94 -34.57
N GLY A 293 -0.82 -14.92 -34.90
CA GLY A 293 -0.67 -15.74 -36.10
C GLY A 293 0.64 -16.52 -36.08
N ILE A 294 0.96 -17.17 -34.95
CA ILE A 294 2.15 -18.00 -34.76
C ILE A 294 1.69 -19.41 -34.39
N GLU A 295 2.30 -20.43 -34.98
CA GLU A 295 2.03 -21.83 -34.60
C GLU A 295 2.96 -22.29 -33.47
N SER A 296 2.53 -23.31 -32.73
CA SER A 296 3.41 -23.96 -31.74
C SER A 296 4.56 -24.67 -32.45
N MET A 297 5.77 -24.54 -31.93
CA MET A 297 6.90 -25.36 -32.40
C MET A 297 6.89 -26.75 -31.74
N THR A 298 6.00 -27.01 -30.78
CA THR A 298 5.86 -28.34 -30.17
C THR A 298 5.26 -29.34 -31.16
N THR A 299 6.13 -30.13 -31.78
CA THR A 299 5.80 -31.34 -32.53
C THR A 299 4.94 -32.29 -31.67
N PRO A 300 3.98 -33.06 -32.23
CA PRO A 300 3.20 -34.04 -31.48
C PRO A 300 4.11 -35.22 -31.08
N GLY A 301 4.76 -35.09 -29.93
CA GLY A 301 5.67 -36.09 -29.37
C GLY A 301 6.11 -35.78 -27.95
N PHE A 302 6.10 -34.51 -27.56
CA PHE A 302 6.39 -34.05 -26.20
C PHE A 302 5.08 -33.87 -25.39
N SER A 303 4.44 -34.97 -25.02
CA SER A 303 3.23 -34.92 -24.17
C SER A 303 3.58 -34.74 -22.70
N ALA A 304 3.05 -33.68 -22.09
CA ALA A 304 3.09 -33.38 -20.64
C ALA A 304 2.60 -34.55 -19.75
N LYS A 305 1.79 -35.49 -20.29
CA LYS A 305 1.34 -36.69 -19.56
C LYS A 305 2.45 -37.69 -19.27
N LYS A 306 3.55 -37.70 -20.04
CA LYS A 306 4.68 -38.63 -19.79
C LYS A 306 5.65 -38.10 -18.70
N MET A 307 5.45 -36.87 -18.22
CA MET A 307 6.35 -36.22 -17.25
C MET A 307 5.85 -36.27 -15.80
N LEU A 308 4.58 -36.60 -15.54
CA LEU A 308 4.04 -36.69 -14.18
C LEU A 308 4.09 -38.11 -13.57
N ASN A 309 4.28 -39.16 -14.39
CA ASN A 309 4.27 -40.56 -13.94
C ASN A 309 5.65 -41.22 -14.07
N ARG A 310 6.53 -40.92 -13.12
CA ARG A 310 7.63 -41.79 -12.71
C ARG A 310 7.85 -41.62 -11.21
N GLY A 311 6.80 -41.94 -10.45
CA GLY A 311 6.77 -41.71 -9.01
C GLY A 311 5.79 -42.59 -8.23
N THR A 312 5.27 -43.68 -8.79
CA THR A 312 4.58 -44.73 -8.01
C THR A 312 4.57 -46.02 -8.82
N ALA A 313 5.39 -47.00 -8.44
CA ALA A 313 5.19 -48.39 -8.83
C ALA A 313 5.26 -49.21 -7.54
N ASN A 314 4.12 -49.75 -7.14
CA ASN A 314 3.99 -50.72 -6.05
C ASN A 314 4.52 -52.09 -6.54
N PRO A 315 5.17 -52.91 -5.70
CA PRO A 315 5.86 -54.11 -6.15
C PRO A 315 5.06 -55.39 -5.86
N GLN A 316 4.59 -56.10 -6.88
CA GLN A 316 4.39 -57.57 -6.83
C GLN A 316 4.50 -58.14 -8.25
N GLU A 317 5.55 -58.94 -8.48
CA GLU A 317 5.54 -60.29 -9.07
C GLU A 317 6.93 -60.63 -9.65
N GLU A 318 7.44 -61.76 -9.18
CA GLU A 318 8.76 -62.35 -9.48
C GLU A 318 8.78 -63.04 -10.86
N GLY A 319 9.99 -63.15 -11.45
CA GLY A 319 10.20 -64.13 -12.52
C GLY A 319 11.42 -63.95 -13.44
N GLN A 320 12.60 -64.35 -12.93
CA GLN A 320 13.76 -64.92 -13.65
C GLN A 320 14.69 -64.03 -14.53
N GLN A 321 15.97 -64.01 -14.13
CA GLN A 321 17.14 -63.48 -14.86
C GLN A 321 17.75 -64.59 -15.78
N PRO A 322 18.73 -64.27 -16.66
CA PRO A 322 20.14 -64.19 -16.22
C PRO A 322 20.95 -62.97 -16.74
N GLU A 323 21.90 -62.56 -15.88
CA GLU A 323 23.30 -62.04 -16.02
C GLU A 323 23.74 -61.22 -17.28
N VAL A 324 24.45 -60.07 -17.20
CA VAL A 324 25.88 -59.88 -16.81
C VAL A 324 26.20 -58.42 -16.33
N LYS A 325 27.25 -58.36 -15.49
CA LYS A 325 27.76 -57.34 -14.56
C LYS A 325 28.46 -56.10 -15.17
N ARG A 326 28.22 -54.90 -14.61
CA ARG A 326 29.27 -54.02 -14.00
C ARG A 326 28.73 -52.77 -13.23
N LYS A 327 29.04 -52.77 -11.93
CA LYS A 327 29.24 -51.71 -10.91
C LYS A 327 28.47 -50.37 -10.99
N LYS A 328 27.50 -50.20 -10.07
CA LYS A 328 27.02 -48.91 -9.54
C LYS A 328 27.30 -48.84 -8.03
N SER A 329 28.02 -47.83 -7.58
CA SER A 329 28.24 -47.54 -6.16
C SER A 329 27.09 -46.69 -5.60
N SER A 330 26.37 -47.34 -4.69
CA SER A 330 25.42 -46.90 -3.65
C SER A 330 24.95 -45.43 -3.61
N TRP A 331 23.69 -45.24 -4.03
CA TRP A 331 22.84 -44.07 -3.76
C TRP A 331 21.67 -44.43 -2.83
N ARG A 332 21.81 -45.50 -2.04
CA ARG A 332 20.70 -46.09 -1.25
C ARG A 332 20.80 -45.91 0.27
N SER A 333 21.75 -45.14 0.78
CA SER A 333 21.89 -44.92 2.23
C SER A 333 21.35 -43.58 2.74
N PHE A 334 20.63 -42.78 1.93
CA PHE A 334 20.28 -41.39 2.32
C PHE A 334 18.78 -41.09 2.50
N ILE A 335 17.87 -42.05 2.29
CA ILE A 335 16.41 -41.82 2.46
C ILE A 335 15.85 -42.37 3.79
N ALA A 336 16.70 -42.84 4.70
CA ALA A 336 16.26 -43.44 5.98
C ALA A 336 16.65 -42.62 7.23
N SER A 337 16.70 -41.28 7.17
CA SER A 337 17.09 -40.46 8.34
C SER A 337 16.34 -39.13 8.49
N ILE A 338 15.08 -39.04 8.05
CA ILE A 338 14.22 -37.86 8.28
C ILE A 338 12.83 -38.27 8.83
N ASN A 339 12.81 -39.26 9.71
CA ASN A 339 11.63 -39.57 10.53
C ASN A 339 12.10 -40.23 11.82
N GLU A 340 12.65 -39.43 12.73
CA GLU A 340 12.80 -39.76 14.15
C GLU A 340 13.32 -38.51 14.87
N PHE A 341 12.46 -37.85 15.65
CA PHE A 341 12.79 -37.45 17.01
C PHE A 341 11.50 -37.12 17.76
N SER A 342 11.20 -38.03 18.69
CA SER A 342 10.10 -38.00 19.64
C SER A 342 10.26 -36.89 20.70
N THR A 343 9.12 -36.57 21.31
CA THR A 343 8.95 -35.90 22.61
C THR A 343 9.76 -36.57 23.73
N PRO A 344 10.13 -35.83 24.79
CA PRO A 344 9.41 -35.90 26.07
C PRO A 344 9.33 -34.51 26.75
N GLY A 345 8.52 -34.22 27.76
CA GLY A 345 7.62 -34.97 28.61
C GLY A 345 6.96 -33.97 29.57
N ALA A 346 5.72 -34.23 29.95
CA ALA A 346 4.95 -33.44 30.89
C ALA A 346 5.50 -33.55 32.32
N VAL A 347 5.53 -32.43 33.05
CA VAL A 347 5.52 -32.39 34.51
C VAL A 347 4.39 -31.45 34.92
N ALA A 348 3.41 -31.99 35.64
CA ALA A 348 2.28 -31.27 36.21
C ALA A 348 2.63 -30.71 37.61
N PRO A 349 1.84 -29.76 38.15
CA PRO A 349 2.28 -28.82 39.18
C PRO A 349 1.83 -29.22 40.59
N GLU A 350 2.49 -28.67 41.62
CA GLU A 350 1.88 -28.51 42.96
C GLU A 350 2.41 -27.25 43.68
N PRO A 351 1.66 -26.72 44.68
CA PRO A 351 1.58 -25.30 44.97
C PRO A 351 2.32 -24.87 46.26
N SER A 352 2.73 -23.61 46.33
CA SER A 352 2.99 -22.90 47.60
C SER A 352 2.87 -21.39 47.32
N ALA A 353 1.84 -20.73 47.84
CA ALA A 353 1.73 -20.13 49.18
C ALA A 353 2.49 -18.80 49.31
N SER A 354 1.69 -17.72 49.30
CA SER A 354 1.77 -16.50 50.13
C SER A 354 3.15 -16.00 50.57
N ALA A 355 3.52 -14.80 50.09
CA ALA A 355 4.08 -13.76 50.94
C ALA A 355 3.82 -12.39 50.32
N SER A 356 3.63 -11.42 51.20
CA SER A 356 2.86 -10.20 51.02
C SER A 356 3.63 -8.99 51.55
N VAL A 357 3.41 -7.82 50.93
CA VAL A 357 3.56 -6.44 51.48
C VAL A 357 5.01 -5.90 51.60
N PRO A 358 5.30 -4.57 51.66
CA PRO A 358 4.52 -3.32 51.44
C PRO A 358 5.07 -2.47 50.25
N ALA A 359 4.39 -1.49 49.64
CA ALA A 359 3.51 -0.41 50.10
C ALA A 359 4.16 0.60 51.08
N THR A 360 4.92 1.57 50.55
CA THR A 360 5.23 2.83 51.26
C THR A 360 4.63 4.00 50.51
N ALA A 361 3.50 4.47 51.04
CA ALA A 361 2.92 5.77 50.77
C ALA A 361 3.72 6.86 51.52
N SER A 362 3.93 8.00 50.88
CA SER A 362 4.21 9.25 51.58
C SER A 362 3.48 10.39 50.88
N ALA A 363 2.33 10.78 51.43
CA ALA A 363 1.84 12.14 51.36
C ALA A 363 2.57 12.98 52.43
N PRO A 364 2.62 14.31 52.23
CA PRO A 364 2.01 15.13 53.27
C PRO A 364 1.04 16.18 52.71
N SER A 365 -0.08 16.21 53.43
CA SER A 365 -1.10 17.22 53.75
C SER A 365 -0.73 18.73 53.72
N PRO A 366 -1.75 19.61 53.83
CA PRO A 366 -1.91 20.90 53.12
C PRO A 366 -1.63 22.11 54.01
N VAL A 367 -2.11 23.31 53.59
CA VAL A 367 -2.53 24.53 54.36
C VAL A 367 -2.04 25.83 53.66
N PRO A 368 -2.75 26.99 53.65
CA PRO A 368 -4.19 27.26 53.50
C PRO A 368 -4.48 28.46 52.55
N ALA A 369 -5.77 28.76 52.37
CA ALA A 369 -6.29 29.98 51.76
C ALA A 369 -6.34 31.17 52.76
N THR A 370 -6.06 32.38 52.26
CA THR A 370 -6.47 33.73 52.75
C THR A 370 -6.07 34.72 51.64
N ALA A 371 -6.79 35.77 51.23
CA ALA A 371 -7.98 36.45 51.70
C ALA A 371 -8.59 37.27 50.54
N SER A 372 -9.88 37.56 50.66
CA SER A 372 -10.63 38.70 50.07
C SER A 372 -9.99 40.05 50.49
N VAL A 373 -10.17 41.21 49.85
CA VAL A 373 -11.38 42.05 49.56
C VAL A 373 -10.97 43.19 48.53
N PRO A 374 -11.75 44.27 48.22
CA PRO A 374 -12.47 44.50 46.95
C PRO A 374 -12.15 45.87 46.26
N LEU A 375 -13.15 46.43 45.53
CA LEU A 375 -13.38 47.78 44.98
C LEU A 375 -13.39 47.78 43.43
N SER A 376 -14.55 47.68 42.75
CA SER A 376 -15.62 48.68 42.56
C SER A 376 -15.20 49.89 41.73
N GLU A 377 -15.81 50.05 40.55
CA GLU A 377 -16.38 51.35 40.14
C GLU A 377 -17.48 51.16 39.09
N LYS A 378 -18.62 51.81 39.39
CA LYS A 378 -19.81 51.97 38.54
C LYS A 378 -19.52 53.03 37.47
N VAL A 379 -20.14 52.90 36.30
CA VAL A 379 -20.81 54.04 35.65
C VAL A 379 -22.16 53.60 35.10
N GLN A 380 -23.18 54.33 35.55
CA GLN A 380 -24.58 54.29 35.14
C GLN A 380 -24.80 55.04 33.83
N GLY A 381 -25.86 54.70 33.11
CA GLY A 381 -26.33 55.49 31.96
C GLY A 381 -27.62 54.96 31.36
N SER A 382 -28.71 55.13 32.08
CA SER A 382 -30.10 54.86 31.65
C SER A 382 -30.66 56.01 30.80
N ALA A 383 -31.41 55.68 29.74
CA ALA A 383 -32.51 56.52 29.25
C ALA A 383 -33.54 55.67 28.49
N SER A 384 -34.78 55.68 28.97
CA SER A 384 -35.98 55.20 28.27
C SER A 384 -36.81 56.41 27.86
N LEU A 385 -37.44 56.38 26.66
CA LEU A 385 -38.70 57.07 26.35
C LEU A 385 -39.34 56.53 25.04
N VAL A 386 -40.29 55.60 25.22
CA VAL A 386 -41.69 55.55 24.74
C VAL A 386 -42.09 55.96 23.28
N LEU A 387 -42.61 54.94 22.56
CA LEU A 387 -43.69 54.84 21.54
C LEU A 387 -43.66 55.62 20.22
N GLU A 388 -43.63 54.87 19.10
CA GLU A 388 -44.75 54.86 18.13
C GLU A 388 -44.76 53.59 17.26
N HIS A 389 -45.95 53.02 17.05
CA HIS A 389 -46.20 51.81 16.26
C HIS A 389 -46.23 52.12 14.76
N LYS A 390 -45.48 51.36 13.96
CA LYS A 390 -45.86 51.03 12.58
C LYS A 390 -45.50 49.59 12.28
N LYS A 391 -46.53 48.81 11.93
CA LYS A 391 -46.46 47.43 11.45
C LYS A 391 -45.53 47.35 10.25
N ASP A 392 -44.51 46.50 10.35
CA ASP A 392 -44.06 45.70 9.22
C ASP A 392 -43.59 44.34 9.70
N SER A 393 -44.16 43.32 9.08
CA SER A 393 -43.98 41.91 9.38
C SER A 393 -42.61 41.44 8.91
N ALA A 394 -41.65 41.37 9.83
CA ALA A 394 -40.47 40.53 9.69
C ALA A 394 -40.25 39.82 11.04
N SER A 395 -40.56 38.53 11.08
CA SER A 395 -40.29 37.66 12.21
C SER A 395 -38.78 37.63 12.46
N THR A 396 -38.31 38.53 13.32
CA THR A 396 -36.92 38.62 13.75
C THR A 396 -36.72 37.54 14.78
N LEU A 397 -36.35 36.34 14.31
CA LEU A 397 -35.90 35.27 15.18
C LEU A 397 -34.62 35.76 15.87
N LEU A 398 -34.68 35.96 17.19
CA LEU A 398 -33.51 36.14 18.04
C LEU A 398 -32.49 35.03 17.73
N PRO A 399 -31.16 35.31 17.72
CA PRO A 399 -30.16 34.28 17.55
C PRO A 399 -30.31 33.27 18.70
N THR A 400 -30.91 32.12 18.37
CA THR A 400 -31.10 31.04 19.33
C THR A 400 -29.75 30.34 19.47
N VAL A 401 -29.20 30.35 20.70
CA VAL A 401 -28.10 29.45 21.06
C VAL A 401 -28.58 28.03 20.74
N PRO A 402 -27.79 27.20 20.04
CA PRO A 402 -28.21 25.85 19.76
C PRO A 402 -28.51 25.13 21.07
N PRO A 403 -29.66 24.45 21.18
CA PRO A 403 -29.97 23.70 22.39
C PRO A 403 -28.92 22.61 22.56
N VAL A 404 -28.34 22.52 23.77
CA VAL A 404 -27.68 21.27 24.20
C VAL A 404 -28.75 20.18 24.09
N PRO A 405 -28.52 19.07 23.38
CA PRO A 405 -29.53 18.04 23.23
C PRO A 405 -29.93 17.58 24.62
N ARG A 406 -31.23 17.52 24.88
CA ARG A 406 -31.72 16.89 26.11
C ARG A 406 -31.36 15.41 26.04
N LYS A 407 -31.13 14.75 27.18
CA LYS A 407 -30.75 13.32 27.29
C LYS A 407 -31.59 12.32 26.44
N ASN A 408 -32.75 12.74 25.90
CA ASN A 408 -33.66 11.93 25.09
C ASN A 408 -33.84 12.41 23.62
N ASP A 409 -33.21 13.50 23.19
CA ASP A 409 -33.27 13.95 21.79
C ASP A 409 -32.22 13.20 20.97
N THR A 410 -32.60 12.03 20.46
CA THR A 410 -31.72 11.25 19.57
C THR A 410 -31.45 12.06 18.30
N PRO A 411 -30.19 12.39 17.95
CA PRO A 411 -29.87 13.12 16.73
C PRO A 411 -30.44 12.38 15.52
N LYS A 412 -31.03 13.10 14.55
CA LYS A 412 -31.44 12.47 13.30
C LYS A 412 -30.21 11.91 12.60
N MET A 413 -30.22 10.61 12.33
CA MET A 413 -29.15 9.92 11.63
C MET A 413 -29.61 9.39 10.28
N LEU A 414 -28.68 9.29 9.35
CA LEU A 414 -28.86 8.53 8.11
C LEU A 414 -27.61 7.71 7.83
N VAL A 415 -27.80 6.57 7.15
CA VAL A 415 -26.71 5.79 6.57
C VAL A 415 -26.68 6.08 5.08
N GLU A 416 -25.57 6.60 4.60
CA GLU A 416 -25.41 6.94 3.19
C GLU A 416 -24.95 5.70 2.42
N SER A 417 -25.66 5.30 1.37
CA SER A 417 -25.47 3.99 0.72
C SER A 417 -24.16 3.83 -0.06
N LEU A 418 -23.61 4.89 -0.65
CA LEU A 418 -22.36 4.84 -1.41
C LEU A 418 -21.14 4.70 -0.49
N THR A 419 -21.11 5.50 0.57
CA THR A 419 -20.03 5.52 1.55
C THR A 419 -20.20 4.43 2.61
N ARG A 420 -21.43 3.99 2.87
CA ARG A 420 -21.88 3.24 4.07
C ARG A 420 -21.49 3.93 5.38
N SER A 421 -21.27 5.24 5.33
CA SER A 421 -20.99 6.05 6.50
C SER A 421 -22.29 6.57 7.11
N GLU A 422 -22.28 6.70 8.43
CA GLU A 422 -23.35 7.34 9.17
C GLU A 422 -23.15 8.85 9.18
N PHE A 423 -24.24 9.59 9.01
CA PHE A 423 -24.25 11.05 9.11
C PHE A 423 -25.26 11.47 10.17
N VAL A 424 -24.86 12.45 10.97
CA VAL A 424 -25.69 13.10 11.98
C VAL A 424 -26.18 14.43 11.45
N GLN A 425 -27.48 14.70 11.56
CA GLN A 425 -28.03 16.02 11.26
C GLN A 425 -27.68 16.99 12.37
N ILE A 426 -26.89 18.00 12.02
CA ILE A 426 -26.56 19.09 12.91
C ILE A 426 -27.59 20.20 12.69
N VAL A 427 -28.28 20.57 13.77
CA VAL A 427 -29.23 21.68 13.75
C VAL A 427 -28.43 22.98 13.65
N GLY A 428 -28.77 23.80 12.66
CA GLY A 428 -28.18 25.14 12.51
C GLY A 428 -28.51 26.04 13.70
N GLY A 429 -27.66 27.03 13.94
CA GLY A 429 -27.77 27.91 15.10
C GLY A 429 -26.62 28.90 15.18
N THR A 430 -26.64 29.75 16.20
CA THR A 430 -25.60 30.76 16.42
C THR A 430 -24.68 30.35 17.57
N PHE A 431 -23.36 30.42 17.36
CA PHE A 431 -22.37 30.16 18.40
C PHE A 431 -21.23 31.18 18.39
N LYS A 432 -20.45 31.21 19.47
CA LYS A 432 -19.20 31.95 19.54
C LYS A 432 -18.05 31.08 19.03
N MET A 433 -17.44 31.49 17.91
CA MET A 433 -16.30 30.84 17.30
C MET A 433 -14.99 31.48 17.78
N GLY A 434 -13.97 30.66 18.03
CA GLY A 434 -12.66 31.06 18.53
C GLY A 434 -12.46 30.91 20.03
N SER A 435 -11.27 31.31 20.50
CA SER A 435 -10.85 31.22 21.91
C SER A 435 -10.77 32.59 22.57
N GLU A 436 -11.20 32.68 23.82
CA GLU A 436 -11.05 33.90 24.62
C GLU A 436 -9.58 34.24 24.86
N ALA A 437 -9.27 35.53 25.04
CA ALA A 437 -7.88 35.98 25.13
C ALA A 437 -7.12 35.40 26.33
N ASN A 438 -7.82 35.02 27.39
CA ASN A 438 -7.26 34.39 28.59
C ASN A 438 -7.29 32.86 28.57
N GLU A 439 -7.75 32.23 27.47
CA GLU A 439 -7.81 30.77 27.39
C GLU A 439 -6.40 30.16 27.39
N LYS A 440 -6.15 29.25 28.34
CA LYS A 440 -4.84 28.63 28.53
C LYS A 440 -4.46 27.78 27.32
N GLY A 441 -3.29 28.07 26.74
CA GLY A 441 -2.76 27.32 25.59
C GLY A 441 -3.34 27.74 24.24
N ARG A 442 -4.09 28.86 24.19
CA ARG A 442 -4.50 29.48 22.91
C ARG A 442 -3.30 29.91 22.08
N LYS A 443 -3.49 29.90 20.76
CA LYS A 443 -2.63 30.58 19.80
C LYS A 443 -3.24 31.92 19.36
N GLU A 444 -2.44 32.75 18.72
CA GLU A 444 -2.85 34.09 18.29
C GLU A 444 -3.92 34.07 17.19
N ASP A 445 -3.88 33.06 16.33
CA ASP A 445 -4.74 32.86 15.15
C ASP A 445 -6.14 32.29 15.48
N GLU A 446 -6.43 32.05 16.76
CA GLU A 446 -7.69 31.48 17.26
C GLU A 446 -8.71 32.56 17.70
N GLY A 447 -8.34 33.84 17.59
CA GLY A 447 -9.18 34.97 17.95
C GLY A 447 -9.31 36.01 16.83
N PRO A 448 -10.17 37.02 17.02
CA PRO A 448 -11.04 37.23 18.17
C PRO A 448 -12.22 36.25 18.21
N VAL A 449 -12.83 36.09 19.40
CA VAL A 449 -14.11 35.40 19.53
C VAL A 449 -15.19 36.21 18.83
N HIS A 450 -15.97 35.58 17.95
CA HIS A 450 -17.01 36.24 17.16
C HIS A 450 -18.23 35.34 16.97
N ALA A 451 -19.40 35.95 16.76
CA ALA A 451 -20.65 35.21 16.59
C ALA A 451 -20.82 34.73 15.14
N ILE A 452 -21.04 33.42 14.97
CA ILE A 452 -21.29 32.79 13.67
C ILE A 452 -22.63 32.07 13.71
N THR A 453 -23.43 32.25 12.66
CA THR A 453 -24.68 31.53 12.42
C THR A 453 -24.50 30.52 11.29
N LEU A 454 -24.86 29.27 11.54
CA LEU A 454 -24.79 28.18 10.55
C LEU A 454 -26.18 27.67 10.21
N ASN A 455 -26.35 27.29 8.95
CA ASN A 455 -27.51 26.53 8.50
C ASN A 455 -27.44 25.08 9.02
N ARG A 456 -28.54 24.33 8.87
CA ARG A 456 -28.52 22.89 9.12
C ARG A 456 -27.66 22.17 8.09
N PHE A 457 -26.93 21.15 8.50
CA PHE A 457 -26.12 20.30 7.63
C PHE A 457 -26.06 18.87 8.16
N TRP A 458 -25.63 17.93 7.32
CA TRP A 458 -25.34 16.56 7.76
C TRP A 458 -23.83 16.39 7.83
N LEU A 459 -23.33 15.97 8.99
CA LEU A 459 -21.90 15.73 9.21
C LEU A 459 -21.66 14.24 9.42
N GLY A 460 -20.58 13.73 8.82
CA GLY A 460 -20.12 12.36 9.05
C GLY A 460 -19.91 12.12 10.54
N ARG A 461 -20.51 11.05 11.04
CA ARG A 461 -20.46 10.69 12.47
C ARG A 461 -19.03 10.43 12.94
N THR A 462 -18.18 9.93 12.03
CA THR A 462 -16.76 9.68 12.21
C THR A 462 -15.96 10.32 11.05
N PRO A 463 -14.62 10.41 11.17
CA PRO A 463 -13.74 10.58 10.01
C PRO A 463 -13.96 9.48 8.97
N VAL A 464 -13.62 9.78 7.71
CA VAL A 464 -13.65 8.80 6.63
C VAL A 464 -12.67 7.68 6.96
N THR A 465 -13.14 6.44 6.96
CA THR A 465 -12.26 5.28 7.21
C THR A 465 -11.52 4.86 5.95
N TRP A 466 -10.45 4.11 6.13
CA TRP A 466 -9.74 3.42 5.07
C TRP A 466 -10.65 2.53 4.21
N GLN A 467 -11.65 1.87 4.80
CA GLN A 467 -12.65 1.09 4.06
C GLN A 467 -13.54 1.97 3.16
N THR A 468 -14.03 3.10 3.66
CA THR A 468 -14.82 4.05 2.86
C THR A 468 -13.97 4.69 1.77
N TRP A 469 -12.74 5.08 2.10
CA TRP A 469 -11.77 5.58 1.13
C TRP A 469 -11.55 4.59 0.00
N ASN A 470 -11.21 3.33 0.32
CA ASN A 470 -10.95 2.28 -0.66
C ASN A 470 -12.21 1.94 -1.49
N ARG A 471 -13.41 2.02 -0.91
CA ARG A 471 -14.66 1.84 -1.66
C ARG A 471 -14.84 2.88 -2.77
N ILE A 472 -14.48 4.13 -2.51
CA ILE A 472 -14.65 5.23 -3.47
C ILE A 472 -13.45 5.33 -4.42
N MET A 473 -12.24 5.26 -3.88
CA MET A 473 -11.00 5.50 -4.63
C MET A 473 -10.38 4.24 -5.21
N GLY A 474 -10.77 3.06 -4.73
CA GLY A 474 -9.99 1.85 -4.88
C GLY A 474 -8.69 1.95 -4.08
N ASP A 475 -7.68 1.18 -4.50
CA ASP A 475 -6.36 1.17 -3.90
C ASP A 475 -5.52 2.39 -4.34
N PHE A 476 -6.06 3.60 -4.24
CA PHE A 476 -5.33 4.84 -4.54
C PHE A 476 -5.25 5.71 -3.28
N PRO A 477 -4.06 6.15 -2.83
CA PRO A 477 -2.74 5.78 -3.34
C PRO A 477 -2.42 4.31 -3.00
N LYS A 478 -1.76 3.62 -3.94
CA LYS A 478 -1.52 2.18 -3.83
C LYS A 478 -0.70 1.80 -2.61
N GLY A 479 -1.07 0.69 -1.97
CA GLY A 479 -0.27 0.05 -0.92
C GLY A 479 -0.25 0.81 0.41
N VAL A 480 -1.15 1.78 0.58
CA VAL A 480 -1.33 2.47 1.86
C VAL A 480 -2.48 1.83 2.67
N PHE A 481 -3.47 1.27 1.99
CA PHE A 481 -4.58 0.55 2.62
C PHE A 481 -4.16 -0.88 3.00
N SER A 482 -4.32 -1.23 4.27
CA SER A 482 -4.29 -2.62 4.76
C SER A 482 -5.69 -3.01 5.26
N PRO A 483 -6.17 -4.25 5.05
CA PRO A 483 -7.42 -4.73 5.62
C PRO A 483 -7.51 -4.55 7.15
N ASP A 484 -6.39 -4.66 7.86
CA ASP A 484 -6.32 -4.46 9.32
C ASP A 484 -6.62 -3.02 9.73
N LEU A 485 -6.41 -2.06 8.81
CA LEU A 485 -6.70 -0.65 9.02
C LEU A 485 -8.09 -0.25 8.51
N ALA A 486 -8.93 -1.21 8.07
CA ALA A 486 -10.19 -0.90 7.39
C ALA A 486 -11.10 0.07 8.19
N GLN A 487 -11.15 -0.07 9.51
CA GLN A 487 -11.94 0.80 10.40
C GLN A 487 -11.16 1.99 10.97
N HIS A 488 -9.86 2.10 10.70
CA HIS A 488 -9.08 3.27 11.08
C HIS A 488 -9.45 4.47 10.20
N PRO A 489 -9.30 5.71 10.70
CA PRO A 489 -9.40 6.88 9.84
C PRO A 489 -8.40 6.77 8.69
N VAL A 490 -8.82 7.18 7.51
CA VAL A 490 -7.90 7.30 6.37
C VAL A 490 -6.86 8.36 6.72
N GLU A 491 -5.60 7.98 6.57
CA GLU A 491 -4.44 8.84 6.81
C GLU A 491 -3.57 8.89 5.56
N ARG A 492 -2.50 9.70 5.56
CA ARG A 492 -1.60 9.87 4.40
C ARG A 492 -2.37 10.32 3.15
N VAL A 493 -3.36 11.18 3.37
CA VAL A 493 -4.14 11.83 2.30
C VAL A 493 -3.87 13.33 2.32
N SER A 494 -3.46 13.87 1.18
CA SER A 494 -3.34 15.32 1.00
C SER A 494 -4.69 15.95 0.71
N TRP A 495 -4.85 17.23 1.01
CA TRP A 495 -6.06 17.99 0.68
C TRP A 495 -6.44 17.84 -0.80
N ASN A 496 -5.44 17.87 -1.70
CA ASN A 496 -5.63 17.66 -3.13
C ASN A 496 -6.16 16.26 -3.48
N MET A 497 -5.76 15.23 -2.74
CA MET A 497 -6.30 13.87 -2.90
C MET A 497 -7.72 13.77 -2.36
N VAL A 498 -8.02 14.48 -1.28
CA VAL A 498 -9.38 14.57 -0.74
C VAL A 498 -10.33 15.24 -1.75
N GLN A 499 -9.90 16.29 -2.46
CA GLN A 499 -10.72 16.87 -3.53
C GLN A 499 -11.06 15.85 -4.63
N LYS A 500 -10.09 15.04 -5.06
CA LYS A 500 -10.32 13.94 -6.03
C LYS A 500 -11.28 12.87 -5.48
N PHE A 501 -11.19 12.56 -4.19
CA PHE A 501 -12.14 11.69 -3.51
C PHE A 501 -13.56 12.25 -3.59
N LEU A 502 -13.72 13.54 -3.27
CA LEU A 502 -15.02 14.23 -3.33
C LEU A 502 -15.58 14.30 -4.74
N GLU A 503 -14.77 14.64 -5.74
CA GLU A 503 -15.14 14.63 -7.16
C GLU A 503 -15.68 13.27 -7.59
N ARG A 504 -14.98 12.19 -7.22
CA ARG A 504 -15.38 10.82 -7.57
C ARG A 504 -16.65 10.39 -6.84
N LEU A 505 -16.75 10.69 -5.54
CA LEU A 505 -17.94 10.40 -4.74
C LEU A 505 -19.17 11.13 -5.28
N ASN A 506 -19.04 12.42 -5.59
CA ASN A 506 -20.12 13.22 -6.18
C ASN A 506 -20.52 12.72 -7.57
N LYS A 507 -19.56 12.29 -8.39
CA LYS A 507 -19.82 11.64 -9.67
C LYS A 507 -20.61 10.34 -9.50
N TYR A 508 -20.26 9.50 -8.53
CA TYR A 508 -21.02 8.28 -8.20
C TYR A 508 -22.42 8.57 -7.69
N SER A 509 -22.62 9.71 -7.03
CA SER A 509 -23.96 10.15 -6.64
C SER A 509 -24.83 10.60 -7.82
N LYS A 510 -24.29 10.76 -9.03
CA LYS A 510 -25.02 11.20 -10.23
C LYS A 510 -25.85 12.46 -10.00
N GLY A 511 -25.32 13.42 -9.24
CA GLY A 511 -26.00 14.69 -8.92
C GLY A 511 -27.12 14.60 -7.88
N LYS A 512 -27.41 13.41 -7.33
CA LYS A 512 -28.47 13.22 -6.30
C LYS A 512 -28.09 13.71 -4.91
N LYS A 513 -26.81 13.87 -4.63
CA LYS A 513 -26.24 14.30 -3.35
C LYS A 513 -24.96 15.06 -3.64
N ASN A 514 -24.60 15.98 -2.75
CA ASN A 514 -23.34 16.70 -2.80
C ASN A 514 -22.54 16.45 -1.52
N PHE A 515 -21.28 16.06 -1.66
CA PHE A 515 -20.35 15.79 -0.58
C PHE A 515 -19.21 16.79 -0.64
N ARG A 516 -18.81 17.30 0.53
CA ARG A 516 -17.67 18.21 0.67
C ARG A 516 -16.98 18.07 2.03
N LEU A 517 -15.87 18.79 2.20
CA LEU A 517 -15.26 19.00 3.51
C LEU A 517 -16.10 19.99 4.35
N PRO A 518 -16.07 19.88 5.70
CA PRO A 518 -16.62 20.90 6.58
C PRO A 518 -15.81 22.20 6.46
N THR A 519 -16.47 23.33 6.69
CA THR A 519 -15.74 24.57 6.97
C THR A 519 -15.19 24.57 8.40
N GLU A 520 -14.21 25.42 8.70
CA GLU A 520 -13.70 25.62 10.06
C GLU A 520 -14.84 25.94 11.05
N ALA A 521 -15.82 26.73 10.61
CA ALA A 521 -16.95 27.12 11.45
C ALA A 521 -17.90 25.95 11.70
N GLU A 522 -18.24 25.18 10.67
CA GLU A 522 -19.07 23.98 10.82
C GLU A 522 -18.43 22.95 11.73
N TRP A 523 -17.12 22.75 11.57
CA TRP A 523 -16.36 21.82 12.39
C TRP A 523 -16.31 22.28 13.86
N GLU A 524 -15.99 23.55 14.11
CA GLU A 524 -15.88 24.10 15.47
C GLU A 524 -17.24 24.10 16.18
N TYR A 525 -18.31 24.43 15.47
CA TYR A 525 -19.68 24.33 15.96
C TYR A 525 -20.03 22.90 16.36
N ALA A 526 -19.72 21.94 15.47
CA ALA A 526 -20.01 20.54 15.67
C ALA A 526 -19.24 19.93 16.85
N VAL A 527 -17.95 20.25 17.03
CA VAL A 527 -17.17 19.73 18.16
C VAL A 527 -17.68 20.30 19.48
N ARG A 528 -18.00 21.61 19.51
CA ARG A 528 -18.51 22.29 20.71
C ARG A 528 -19.84 21.72 21.17
N ALA A 529 -20.70 21.28 20.25
CA ALA A 529 -21.98 20.64 20.55
C ALA A 529 -22.86 21.43 21.56
N GLY A 530 -22.84 22.77 21.44
CA GLY A 530 -23.56 23.70 22.34
C GLY A 530 -22.77 24.20 23.56
N THR A 531 -21.56 23.68 23.80
CA THR A 531 -20.68 24.14 24.88
C THR A 531 -19.84 25.36 24.46
N GLN A 532 -19.34 26.10 25.45
CA GLN A 532 -18.38 27.21 25.26
C GLN A 532 -16.98 26.88 25.82
N THR A 533 -16.81 25.68 26.38
CA THR A 533 -15.56 25.24 26.96
C THR A 533 -14.53 24.88 25.88
N PRO A 534 -13.23 24.91 26.19
CA PRO A 534 -12.19 24.45 25.27
C PRO A 534 -12.33 22.97 24.91
N PHE A 535 -13.00 22.20 25.78
CA PHE A 535 -13.29 20.78 25.63
C PHE A 535 -14.78 20.50 25.95
N PRO A 536 -15.55 19.90 25.04
CA PRO A 536 -17.02 19.84 25.10
C PRO A 536 -17.58 18.78 26.07
N PHE A 537 -16.71 17.93 26.62
CA PHE A 537 -17.03 16.82 27.53
C PHE A 537 -16.44 17.05 28.93
N ALA A 538 -16.13 18.29 29.29
CA ALA A 538 -15.58 18.64 30.61
C ALA A 538 -16.67 18.63 31.71
N GLY A 539 -17.42 17.52 31.85
CA GLY A 539 -18.24 17.22 33.02
C GLY A 539 -17.39 16.73 34.19
N GLU A 540 -17.94 16.72 35.41
CA GLU A 540 -17.25 16.14 36.57
C GLU A 540 -16.96 14.64 36.34
N GLY A 541 -15.67 14.28 36.32
CA GLY A 541 -15.21 12.89 36.27
C GLY A 541 -14.84 12.32 34.89
N GLU A 542 -15.07 13.04 33.80
CA GLU A 542 -14.69 12.59 32.45
C GLU A 542 -13.26 13.00 32.10
N SER A 543 -12.44 12.03 31.66
CA SER A 543 -11.09 12.29 31.18
C SER A 543 -11.11 12.51 29.67
N LEU A 544 -10.30 13.45 29.17
CA LEU A 544 -10.12 13.64 27.72
C LEU A 544 -9.70 12.35 27.00
N GLY A 545 -8.99 11.46 27.70
CA GLY A 545 -8.57 10.16 27.17
C GLY A 545 -9.73 9.19 26.90
N ASP A 546 -10.92 9.47 27.43
CA ASP A 546 -12.15 8.72 27.17
C ASP A 546 -12.80 9.15 25.86
N HIS A 547 -12.50 10.36 25.38
CA HIS A 547 -13.07 10.97 24.17
C HIS A 547 -12.10 11.08 23.00
N ALA A 548 -10.79 10.95 23.23
CA ALA A 548 -9.77 11.18 22.22
C ALA A 548 -8.59 10.19 22.27
N TRP A 549 -8.10 9.83 21.08
CA TRP A 549 -6.81 9.16 20.90
C TRP A 549 -5.70 10.22 20.78
N ILE A 550 -4.83 10.29 21.77
CA ILE A 550 -3.78 11.31 21.96
C ILE A 550 -2.46 10.65 22.38
N LYS A 551 -1.37 11.44 22.45
CA LYS A 551 -0.01 10.91 22.66
C LYS A 551 0.11 9.94 23.85
N SER A 552 -0.63 10.19 24.93
CA SER A 552 -0.54 9.41 26.17
C SER A 552 -1.31 8.08 26.14
N ASN A 553 -2.20 7.85 25.18
CA ASN A 553 -3.05 6.66 25.14
C ASN A 553 -3.18 6.00 23.76
N SER A 554 -2.44 6.45 22.74
CA SER A 554 -2.61 6.02 21.34
C SER A 554 -1.62 4.96 20.86
N ASP A 555 -0.66 4.53 21.67
CA ASP A 555 0.42 3.62 21.24
C ASP A 555 1.15 4.11 19.97
N GLU A 556 1.25 5.43 19.81
CA GLU A 556 1.88 6.10 18.66
C GLU A 556 1.31 5.73 17.28
N LYS A 557 0.01 5.42 17.21
CA LYS A 557 -0.70 5.06 15.97
C LYS A 557 -2.15 5.54 15.97
N THR A 558 -2.78 5.50 14.79
CA THR A 558 -4.24 5.62 14.67
C THR A 558 -4.94 4.39 15.23
N HIS A 559 -6.19 4.56 15.64
CA HIS A 559 -7.07 3.50 16.13
C HIS A 559 -8.38 3.49 15.35
N PRO A 560 -9.13 2.37 15.35
CA PRO A 560 -10.45 2.32 14.74
C PRO A 560 -11.35 3.46 15.22
N VAL A 561 -12.13 4.01 14.29
CA VAL A 561 -13.06 5.11 14.60
C VAL A 561 -14.15 4.63 15.56
N ALA A 562 -14.67 5.55 16.35
CA ALA A 562 -15.76 5.31 17.32
C ALA A 562 -15.45 4.30 18.45
N GLU A 563 -14.17 4.12 18.81
CA GLU A 563 -13.78 3.37 20.03
C GLU A 563 -13.76 4.23 21.31
N LYS A 564 -13.85 5.55 21.16
CA LYS A 564 -13.94 6.53 22.25
C LYS A 564 -15.36 7.07 22.39
N LEU A 565 -15.65 7.76 23.49
CA LEU A 565 -16.97 8.35 23.74
C LEU A 565 -17.26 9.49 22.75
N PRO A 566 -18.48 9.56 22.19
CA PRO A 566 -18.86 10.64 21.30
C PRO A 566 -19.06 11.95 22.07
N ASN A 567 -19.10 13.07 21.36
CA ASN A 567 -19.57 14.33 21.93
C ASN A 567 -21.12 14.31 22.13
N PRO A 568 -21.72 15.33 22.78
CA PRO A 568 -23.16 15.37 23.04
C PRO A 568 -24.06 15.25 21.80
N TRP A 569 -23.54 15.50 20.60
CA TRP A 569 -24.27 15.36 19.33
C TRP A 569 -24.08 13.98 18.69
N GLY A 570 -23.40 13.04 19.35
CA GLY A 570 -23.17 11.69 18.84
C GLY A 570 -22.05 11.59 17.81
N LEU A 571 -21.20 12.62 17.69
CA LEU A 571 -20.04 12.63 16.80
C LEU A 571 -18.82 12.04 17.51
N PHE A 572 -18.11 11.15 16.83
CA PHE A 572 -16.89 10.51 17.31
C PHE A 572 -15.64 11.13 16.70
N ASP A 573 -14.52 10.91 17.38
CA ASP A 573 -13.18 11.31 16.93
C ASP A 573 -13.11 12.79 16.51
N MET A 574 -13.92 13.67 17.13
CA MET A 574 -13.85 15.12 16.90
C MET A 574 -12.55 15.71 17.49
N MET A 575 -11.85 14.94 18.33
CA MET A 575 -10.59 15.32 18.95
C MET A 575 -9.63 14.13 18.92
N GLY A 576 -8.39 14.36 18.49
CA GLY A 576 -7.37 13.32 18.38
C GLY A 576 -7.59 12.35 17.22
N ASN A 577 -6.95 11.18 17.28
CA ASN A 577 -6.85 10.18 16.21
C ASN A 577 -6.16 10.74 14.95
N VAL A 578 -6.80 11.62 14.18
CA VAL A 578 -6.21 12.34 13.04
C VAL A 578 -6.62 13.81 13.02
N TRP A 579 -5.71 14.67 12.58
CA TRP A 579 -6.05 16.02 12.15
C TRP A 579 -6.96 15.94 10.93
N GLU A 580 -7.90 16.86 10.81
CA GLU A 580 -8.87 16.82 9.72
C GLU A 580 -8.71 18.00 8.76
N TRP A 581 -8.69 17.71 7.46
CA TRP A 581 -8.74 18.72 6.40
C TRP A 581 -10.07 19.48 6.39
N MET A 582 -9.99 20.80 6.38
CA MET A 582 -11.14 21.70 6.21
C MET A 582 -11.27 22.15 4.74
N ALA A 583 -12.46 22.63 4.36
CA ALA A 583 -12.71 23.23 3.05
C ALA A 583 -11.95 24.54 2.84
N ASP A 584 -11.61 25.22 3.94
CA ASP A 584 -11.06 26.58 3.98
C ASP A 584 -9.57 26.63 3.62
N GLY A 585 -9.20 27.68 2.88
CA GLY A 585 -7.82 28.14 2.91
C GLY A 585 -7.48 28.72 4.27
N TYR A 586 -6.22 28.59 4.66
CA TYR A 586 -5.77 29.07 5.95
C TYR A 586 -5.29 30.52 5.85
N ASP A 587 -5.86 31.36 6.69
CA ASP A 587 -5.40 32.73 6.95
C ASP A 587 -5.45 32.98 8.47
N PRO A 588 -4.32 33.39 9.09
CA PRO A 588 -4.26 33.68 10.52
C PRO A 588 -5.12 34.88 10.93
N GLY A 589 -5.41 35.82 10.03
CA GLY A 589 -6.24 37.00 10.29
C GLY A 589 -7.73 36.80 10.01
N PHE A 590 -8.13 35.65 9.45
CA PHE A 590 -9.49 35.44 8.93
C PHE A 590 -10.60 35.72 9.95
N TYR A 591 -10.38 35.41 11.22
CA TYR A 591 -11.37 35.58 12.29
C TYR A 591 -11.72 37.05 12.54
N GLN A 592 -10.83 37.99 12.19
CA GLN A 592 -11.09 39.43 12.35
C GLN A 592 -12.09 39.95 11.31
N SER A 593 -12.23 39.27 10.17
CA SER A 593 -13.07 39.67 9.05
C SER A 593 -14.03 38.56 8.59
N SER A 594 -14.25 37.55 9.43
CA SER A 594 -15.06 36.36 9.10
C SER A 594 -16.54 36.76 8.93
N PRO A 595 -17.22 36.33 7.84
CA PRO A 595 -18.64 36.58 7.67
C PRO A 595 -19.48 35.96 8.80
N ALA A 596 -20.50 36.67 9.28
CA ALA A 596 -21.33 36.20 10.39
C ALA A 596 -22.25 35.01 10.05
N SER A 597 -22.47 34.70 8.77
CA SER A 597 -23.37 33.63 8.33
C SER A 597 -22.64 32.66 7.40
N ASN A 598 -22.62 31.38 7.76
CA ASN A 598 -21.99 30.28 7.02
C ASN A 598 -20.61 30.64 6.44
N PRO A 599 -19.67 31.16 7.26
CA PRO A 599 -18.39 31.63 6.77
C PRO A 599 -17.62 30.51 6.09
N ARG A 600 -16.90 30.92 5.05
CA ARG A 600 -15.90 30.12 4.37
C ARG A 600 -14.63 30.94 4.31
N GLY A 601 -13.53 30.36 4.77
CA GLY A 601 -12.20 30.92 4.70
C GLY A 601 -11.77 31.21 3.26
N PRO A 602 -10.68 31.99 3.11
CA PRO A 602 -10.24 32.43 1.80
C PRO A 602 -9.89 31.26 0.90
N ASP A 603 -10.05 31.42 -0.42
CA ASP A 603 -9.68 30.37 -1.38
C ASP A 603 -8.19 30.46 -1.73
N THR A 604 -7.33 30.16 -0.75
CA THR A 604 -5.88 30.11 -0.97
C THR A 604 -5.45 28.72 -1.44
N LEU A 605 -4.61 28.66 -2.47
CA LEU A 605 -4.10 27.40 -3.02
C LEU A 605 -2.91 26.82 -2.22
N GLU A 606 -2.19 27.64 -1.45
CA GLU A 606 -0.93 27.21 -0.82
C GLU A 606 -1.11 26.56 0.55
N LYS A 607 -1.89 27.17 1.44
CA LYS A 607 -2.13 26.69 2.81
C LYS A 607 -3.61 26.39 3.03
N LYS A 608 -3.90 25.23 3.61
CA LYS A 608 -5.24 24.75 3.97
C LYS A 608 -5.32 24.56 5.48
N SER A 609 -6.53 24.71 6.03
CA SER A 609 -6.74 24.59 7.48
C SER A 609 -6.92 23.14 7.92
N LEU A 610 -6.45 22.86 9.14
CA LEU A 610 -6.56 21.60 9.87
C LEU A 610 -7.16 21.84 11.26
N ARG A 611 -8.04 20.94 11.71
CA ARG A 611 -8.65 20.94 13.05
C ARG A 611 -8.56 19.58 13.75
N GLY A 612 -8.73 19.56 15.08
CA GLY A 612 -8.97 18.33 15.85
C GLY A 612 -7.79 17.74 16.63
N GLY A 613 -6.53 17.98 16.24
CA GLY A 613 -5.41 17.23 16.81
C GLY A 613 -5.30 15.81 16.23
N CYS A 614 -4.31 15.03 16.65
CA CYS A 614 -4.11 13.64 16.19
C CYS A 614 -3.62 12.72 17.31
N TRP A 615 -3.39 11.44 17.01
CA TRP A 615 -2.85 10.44 17.93
C TRP A 615 -1.53 10.85 18.60
N ARG A 616 -0.76 11.78 18.03
CA ARG A 616 0.50 12.31 18.60
C ARG A 616 0.32 13.62 19.37
N SER A 617 -0.87 14.21 19.31
CA SER A 617 -1.14 15.51 19.94
C SER A 617 -1.13 15.40 21.46
N LEU A 618 -0.68 16.47 22.09
CA LEU A 618 -0.83 16.68 23.52
C LEU A 618 -2.24 17.19 23.82
N LEU A 619 -2.71 16.95 25.04
CA LEU A 619 -4.06 17.33 25.47
C LEU A 619 -4.42 18.81 25.18
N ARG A 620 -3.47 19.73 25.40
CA ARG A 620 -3.65 21.18 25.13
C ARG A 620 -3.85 21.53 23.65
N GLU A 621 -3.53 20.61 22.74
CA GLU A 621 -3.61 20.78 21.28
C GLU A 621 -4.93 20.25 20.72
N CYS A 622 -5.78 19.62 21.54
CA CYS A 622 -7.09 19.10 21.12
C CYS A 622 -8.25 20.05 21.47
N ARG A 623 -8.00 21.35 21.70
CA ARG A 623 -9.04 22.33 22.02
C ARG A 623 -9.93 22.62 20.80
N CYS A 624 -11.21 22.93 21.04
CA CYS A 624 -12.18 23.24 19.99
C CYS A 624 -11.70 24.32 18.99
N ALA A 625 -11.08 25.38 19.51
CA ALA A 625 -10.62 26.53 18.71
C ALA A 625 -9.24 26.31 18.05
N ASN A 626 -8.49 25.28 18.45
CA ASN A 626 -7.14 25.09 17.94
C ASN A 626 -7.17 24.76 16.44
N ARG A 627 -6.34 25.49 15.69
CA ARG A 627 -6.18 25.35 14.25
C ARG A 627 -4.72 25.27 13.87
N MET A 628 -4.48 24.73 12.68
CA MET A 628 -3.15 24.59 12.12
C MET A 628 -3.21 24.77 10.60
N SER A 629 -2.15 25.34 10.04
CA SER A 629 -1.98 25.44 8.59
C SER A 629 -1.08 24.32 8.09
N ALA A 630 -1.42 23.75 6.94
CA ALA A 630 -0.54 22.86 6.20
C ALA A 630 -0.64 23.10 4.70
N SER A 631 0.41 22.72 3.96
CA SER A 631 0.34 22.73 2.50
C SER A 631 -0.75 21.78 2.02
N GLY A 632 -1.56 22.17 1.03
CA GLY A 632 -2.56 21.28 0.42
C GLY A 632 -1.96 20.03 -0.24
N LYS A 633 -0.64 19.98 -0.41
CA LYS A 633 0.14 18.83 -0.92
C LYS A 633 0.67 17.91 0.19
N LEU A 634 0.52 18.29 1.46
CA LEU A 634 1.05 17.50 2.59
C LEU A 634 0.43 16.11 2.61
N VAL A 635 1.27 15.08 2.67
CA VAL A 635 0.88 13.69 2.91
C VAL A 635 1.47 13.29 4.27
N SER A 636 0.61 12.97 5.23
CA SER A 636 1.02 12.68 6.61
C SER A 636 0.15 11.59 7.24
N ASN A 637 0.76 10.71 8.02
CA ASN A 637 0.07 9.69 8.84
C ASN A 637 -0.60 10.26 10.10
N MET A 638 -0.74 11.58 10.16
CA MET A 638 -1.45 12.26 11.25
C MET A 638 -2.68 13.01 10.73
N VAL A 639 -2.97 12.95 9.42
CA VAL A 639 -3.98 13.79 8.78
C VAL A 639 -4.94 12.95 7.95
N GLY A 640 -6.22 13.11 8.22
CA GLY A 640 -7.37 12.55 7.53
C GLY A 640 -8.44 13.61 7.26
N PHE A 641 -9.71 13.21 7.19
CA PHE A 641 -10.83 14.13 6.97
C PHE A 641 -12.18 13.48 7.29
N ARG A 642 -13.23 14.30 7.41
CA ARG A 642 -14.63 13.88 7.49
C ARG A 642 -15.49 14.56 6.42
N LEU A 643 -16.71 14.07 6.23
CA LEU A 643 -17.61 14.52 5.16
C LEU A 643 -18.77 15.34 5.68
N ILE A 644 -19.14 16.38 4.93
CA ILE A 644 -20.47 16.96 4.93
C ILE A 644 -21.28 16.32 3.80
N LEU A 645 -22.56 16.05 4.06
CA LEU A 645 -23.55 15.69 3.05
C LEU A 645 -24.58 16.82 2.92
N GLU A 646 -24.63 17.43 1.73
CA GLU A 646 -25.66 18.37 1.33
C GLU A 646 -26.68 17.65 0.44
N LYS A 647 -27.97 17.88 0.70
CA LYS A 647 -29.00 17.51 -0.26
C LYS A 647 -28.99 18.51 -1.41
N PRO A 648 -29.29 18.10 -2.66
CA PRO A 648 -29.48 19.04 -3.75
C PRO A 648 -30.53 20.08 -3.38
N ALA A 649 -30.32 21.33 -3.79
CA ALA A 649 -31.33 22.38 -3.72
C ALA A 649 -32.52 21.97 -4.60
N GLY A 650 -33.50 21.29 -4.01
CA GLY A 650 -34.66 20.75 -4.74
C GLY A 650 -35.54 19.81 -3.92
N ASP A 651 -34.96 19.10 -2.93
CA ASP A 651 -35.73 18.24 -2.03
C ASP A 651 -36.08 18.98 -0.72
N THR A 652 -36.99 19.95 -0.82
CA THR A 652 -37.85 20.32 0.31
C THR A 652 -38.99 19.29 0.40
N GLN A 653 -38.85 18.35 1.31
CA GLN A 653 -39.97 17.68 1.99
C GLN A 653 -39.71 17.67 3.49
#